data_AF-A0A6M1PDK1-F1
#
_entry.id   AF-A0A6M1PDK1-F1
#
_cell.length_a   1.000
_cell.length_b   1.000
_cell.length_c   1.000
_cell.angle_alpha   90.00
_cell.angle_beta   90.00
_cell.angle_gamma   90.00
#
_symmetry.space_group_name_H-M   'P 1'
#
loop_
_entity.id
_entity.type
_entity.pdbx_description
1 polymer ?
#
loop_
_entity_poly.entity_id
_entity_poly.type
_entity_poly.pdbx_seq_one_letter_code
_entity_poly.pdbx_strand_id
1 'polypeptide(L)'
;MTNKKVELQLLNEQGQVVEIVSPQTEAVAVKMANGNNVEDEITQLKYNGSGSTTGNLIDIKQYNISASGVITTGNTQAGSNILTVTSTDSFIVGQDIAIENAANVKALNFIKVATKPVSSGIITLTCGTLTAQYNIVTKQQIFDLTFHGTSERTGQFGISLEWNTKYINLYQGETAEVFANRIATDPYFTNLWEGWTISSPAAGVVRFTSVECGSRKYGAQVFGFGDLWGEFAEIQEGTGSIGSVKGTLEWGPNIPGWIKWSNADNTLAYECSIAGPQPEITYDAGTTGVTLVITNMMDGIDELVTKIVDVNSLTNKITMQDVANYTVSNTSVRHDDTRGIQAAIDYCFDHGGGRIALPEGIYRFTRLWMKDHVTIAGTDRSSTILRNHERVWPSIKAIGEGSSNTDPRNEYIDTWGLHSLTIDSAYTGDVSTLPFTRIALEMFLCHTVTVVDVDVRNHFIGVSERCSWYTHFENVKVEGCYNGWQVPYFQVSATPSNHINCTIKDNKGMGMYLNSPDVFNWVGGAIERNAGGGVLIQGGQTRTVTFDTVNLESNGGIPVEIGDDDGNAPTGICFRNCSFKHWDGVKQDVAIKLHRIVGFELTSPKFFNYNVAIDLSTGNSSFVVTNPSFDGCNNYYKFEGGILNSTYYLCLKGDWDGIIGQTSTGWSQLLPTTKTISLAQVADHMAQLTTSTLLTNYSLVTAIPGLSIPANSTIDIDLSFTGAAINDDVRVIIDNMASGLVWNAWIAEVNKVKLRIANITTTSIAIAETHNIRMTVTKFS
;
A
#
# COMPACT_ATOMS: atom_id res chain seq x y z
N MET A 1 0.82 42.07 17.69
CA MET A 1 -0.46 41.91 18.40
C MET A 1 -0.48 42.83 19.61
N THR A 2 -1.61 43.43 19.96
CA THR A 2 -1.82 44.14 21.23
C THR A 2 -2.33 43.17 22.29
N ASN A 3 -1.65 43.10 23.44
CA ASN A 3 -2.09 42.27 24.57
C ASN A 3 -3.41 42.79 25.15
N LYS A 4 -4.55 42.30 24.67
CA LYS A 4 -5.83 42.45 25.39
C LYS A 4 -5.82 41.52 26.60
N LYS A 5 -5.75 42.10 27.79
CA LYS A 5 -6.12 41.40 29.03
C LYS A 5 -7.60 41.03 28.93
N VAL A 6 -7.93 39.77 29.21
CA VAL A 6 -9.31 39.32 29.41
C VAL A 6 -9.59 39.44 30.91
N GLU A 7 -10.59 40.23 31.29
CA GLU A 7 -11.11 40.23 32.67
C GLU A 7 -12.13 39.09 32.81
N LEU A 8 -11.98 38.28 33.86
CA LEU A 8 -12.98 37.30 34.26
C LEU A 8 -13.86 37.92 35.35
N GLN A 9 -15.17 37.93 35.13
CA GLN A 9 -16.17 38.42 36.07
C GLN A 9 -16.95 37.24 36.64
N LEU A 10 -16.94 37.08 37.96
CA LEU A 10 -17.80 36.13 38.67
C LEU A 10 -19.15 36.78 38.93
N LEU A 11 -20.24 36.15 38.48
CA LEU A 11 -21.61 36.62 38.68
C LEU A 11 -22.31 35.85 39.80
N ASN A 12 -23.19 36.51 40.56
CA ASN A 12 -24.11 35.82 41.48
C ASN A 12 -25.30 35.22 40.72
N GLU A 13 -26.16 34.49 41.45
CA GLU A 13 -27.40 33.90 40.93
C GLU A 13 -28.39 34.94 40.34
N GLN A 14 -28.18 36.23 40.60
CA GLN A 14 -28.95 37.35 40.06
C GLN A 14 -28.25 38.04 38.87
N GLY A 15 -27.15 37.48 38.36
CA GLY A 15 -26.39 37.99 37.21
C GLY A 15 -25.53 39.23 37.50
N GLN A 16 -25.27 39.56 38.76
CA GLN A 16 -24.50 40.72 39.17
C GLN A 16 -23.03 40.36 39.44
N VAL A 17 -22.10 41.18 38.99
CA VAL A 17 -20.65 40.98 39.21
C VAL A 17 -20.34 41.06 40.70
N VAL A 18 -19.87 39.95 41.27
CA VAL A 18 -19.45 39.80 42.66
C VAL A 18 -17.95 40.07 42.82
N GLU A 19 -17.16 39.64 41.84
CA GLU A 19 -15.71 39.77 41.85
C GLU A 19 -15.17 39.86 40.41
N ILE A 20 -14.17 40.73 40.20
CA ILE A 20 -13.42 40.82 38.94
C ILE A 20 -12.02 40.27 39.18
N VAL A 21 -11.75 39.08 38.63
CA VAL A 21 -10.48 38.39 38.84
C VAL A 21 -9.51 38.79 37.74
N SER A 22 -8.56 39.68 38.09
CA SER A 22 -7.38 39.92 37.26
C SER A 22 -6.35 38.80 37.48
N PRO A 23 -5.90 38.08 36.44
CA PRO A 23 -4.93 37.00 36.61
C PRO A 23 -3.56 37.56 37.04
N GLN A 24 -3.19 37.30 38.29
CA GLN A 24 -1.81 37.29 38.76
C GLN A 24 -1.25 35.86 38.54
N THR A 25 0.03 35.75 38.22
CA THR A 25 0.62 34.60 37.53
C THR A 25 0.90 33.33 38.35
N GLU A 26 0.21 33.12 39.49
CA GLU A 26 0.36 31.90 40.30
C GLU A 26 -1.01 31.34 40.71
N ALA A 27 -1.12 30.01 40.74
CA ALA A 27 -2.39 29.30 40.73
C ALA A 27 -3.21 29.49 42.02
N VAL A 28 -4.41 30.06 41.88
CA VAL A 28 -5.40 30.16 42.97
C VAL A 28 -6.36 28.97 42.89
N ALA A 29 -6.33 28.10 43.90
CA ALA A 29 -7.33 27.06 44.07
C ALA A 29 -8.63 27.65 44.65
N VAL A 30 -9.63 27.87 43.81
CA VAL A 30 -10.95 28.37 44.24
C VAL A 30 -11.75 27.23 44.87
N LYS A 31 -12.13 27.40 46.14
CA LYS A 31 -12.92 26.43 46.90
C LYS A 31 -14.33 26.98 47.11
N MET A 32 -15.35 26.34 46.52
CA MET A 32 -16.74 26.76 46.74
C MET A 32 -17.24 26.36 48.14
N ALA A 33 -18.11 27.20 48.72
CA ALA A 33 -18.55 27.11 50.11
C ALA A 33 -19.38 25.85 50.45
N ASN A 34 -19.78 25.07 49.45
CA ASN A 34 -20.55 23.83 49.55
C ASN A 34 -19.68 22.55 49.53
N GLY A 35 -18.35 22.66 49.45
CA GLY A 35 -17.43 21.55 49.70
C GLY A 35 -17.24 20.54 48.56
N ASN A 36 -17.87 20.75 47.41
CA ASN A 36 -17.66 19.93 46.21
C ASN A 36 -16.42 20.42 45.43
N ASN A 37 -15.56 19.49 45.02
CA ASN A 37 -14.46 19.78 44.09
C ASN A 37 -15.00 19.83 42.65
N VAL A 38 -14.62 20.86 41.88
CA VAL A 38 -14.89 20.95 40.44
C VAL A 38 -13.77 20.22 39.68
N GLU A 39 -13.81 18.89 39.66
CA GLU A 39 -12.87 18.08 38.86
C GLU A 39 -13.49 17.56 37.53
N ASP A 40 -14.82 17.47 37.45
CA ASP A 40 -15.49 16.92 36.25
C ASP A 40 -15.48 17.88 35.04
N GLU A 41 -15.72 19.18 35.21
CA GLU A 41 -15.74 20.14 34.08
C GLU A 41 -14.34 20.56 33.58
N ILE A 42 -13.27 20.34 34.36
CA ILE A 42 -11.89 20.67 33.94
C ILE A 42 -11.26 19.53 33.12
N THR A 43 -11.88 18.35 33.08
CA THR A 43 -11.34 17.19 32.36
C THR A 43 -11.37 17.39 30.82
N GLN A 44 -12.31 18.18 30.28
CA GLN A 44 -12.27 18.57 28.85
C GLN A 44 -11.13 19.53 28.48
N LEU A 45 -10.55 20.27 29.43
CA LEU A 45 -9.42 21.18 29.19
C LEU A 45 -8.05 20.51 29.36
N LYS A 46 -7.98 19.35 30.04
CA LYS A 46 -6.72 18.63 30.29
C LYS A 46 -6.20 17.80 29.10
N TYR A 47 -6.92 17.74 27.98
CA TYR A 47 -6.39 17.13 26.74
C TYR A 47 -5.34 18.00 26.02
N ASN A 48 -5.11 19.24 26.50
CA ASN A 48 -4.01 20.11 26.07
C ASN A 48 -2.83 20.02 27.04
N GLY A 49 -1.97 18.99 26.91
CA GLY A 49 -0.77 18.95 27.76
C GLY A 49 0.16 17.75 27.67
N SER A 50 0.97 17.66 26.60
CA SER A 50 2.44 17.69 26.76
C SER A 50 3.17 17.75 25.41
N GLY A 51 4.11 18.70 25.27
CA GLY A 51 5.30 18.54 24.42
C GLY A 51 5.27 19.08 22.98
N SER A 52 4.11 19.29 22.35
CA SER A 52 4.07 19.88 21.00
C SER A 52 4.09 21.40 21.03
N THR A 53 4.72 22.02 20.02
CA THR A 53 4.67 23.46 19.76
C THR A 53 3.21 23.94 19.69
N THR A 54 2.97 25.21 19.99
CA THR A 54 1.63 25.84 19.95
C THR A 54 1.12 25.95 18.51
N GLY A 55 0.75 24.81 17.91
CA GLY A 55 0.09 24.74 16.63
C GLY A 55 -1.23 25.49 16.71
N ASN A 56 -1.49 26.34 15.72
CA ASN A 56 -2.70 27.15 15.68
C ASN A 56 -3.92 26.23 15.62
N LEU A 57 -4.65 26.12 16.73
CA LEU A 57 -5.94 25.43 16.77
C LEU A 57 -6.95 26.29 16.02
N ILE A 58 -7.39 25.83 14.86
CA ILE A 58 -8.33 26.57 14.02
C ILE A 58 -9.77 26.26 14.46
N ASP A 59 -10.51 27.29 14.90
CA ASP A 59 -11.97 27.20 14.99
C ASP A 59 -12.55 27.16 13.57
N ILE A 60 -13.14 26.03 13.21
CA ILE A 60 -13.73 25.79 11.89
C ILE A 60 -14.97 26.65 11.59
N LYS A 61 -15.64 27.21 12.60
CA LYS A 61 -16.86 28.01 12.40
C LYS A 61 -16.60 29.28 11.58
N GLN A 62 -15.40 29.84 11.65
CA GLN A 62 -15.03 31.02 10.85
C GLN A 62 -14.93 30.74 9.34
N TYR A 63 -14.90 29.46 8.93
CA TYR A 63 -14.89 29.02 7.53
C TYR A 63 -16.28 28.56 7.04
N ASN A 64 -17.35 28.86 7.80
CA ASN A 64 -18.73 28.46 7.53
C ASN A 64 -18.93 26.95 7.36
N ILE A 65 -18.11 26.13 8.03
CA ILE A 65 -18.29 24.67 8.07
C ILE A 65 -19.53 24.35 8.91
N SER A 66 -20.40 23.47 8.39
CA SER A 66 -21.69 23.11 8.98
C SER A 66 -21.61 22.00 10.02
N ALA A 67 -20.72 21.01 9.82
CA ALA A 67 -20.67 19.74 10.57
C ALA A 67 -22.01 18.95 10.58
N SER A 68 -22.95 19.30 9.70
CA SER A 68 -24.36 18.97 9.85
C SER A 68 -24.77 17.70 9.10
N GLY A 69 -25.22 16.69 9.85
CA GLY A 69 -25.81 15.47 9.30
C GLY A 69 -27.13 15.66 8.55
N VAL A 70 -27.74 16.85 8.58
CA VAL A 70 -29.08 17.11 8.05
C VAL A 70 -29.14 16.99 6.52
N ILE A 71 -30.23 16.41 6.03
CA ILE A 71 -30.66 16.39 4.63
C ILE A 71 -32.11 16.87 4.63
N THR A 72 -32.45 17.77 3.72
CA THR A 72 -33.81 18.24 3.45
C THR A 72 -34.17 17.94 1.99
N THR A 73 -35.41 18.18 1.59
CA THR A 73 -35.79 18.16 0.17
C THR A 73 -36.02 19.57 -0.36
N GLY A 74 -35.74 19.76 -1.66
CA GLY A 74 -35.82 21.07 -2.30
C GLY A 74 -36.32 21.04 -3.75
N ASN A 75 -36.68 22.22 -4.22
CA ASN A 75 -37.16 22.49 -5.57
C ASN A 75 -36.48 23.76 -6.11
N THR A 76 -35.93 23.71 -7.33
CA THR A 76 -35.44 24.90 -8.05
C THR A 76 -35.70 24.74 -9.55
N GLN A 77 -35.72 25.83 -10.29
CA GLN A 77 -35.95 25.87 -11.73
C GLN A 77 -34.63 26.09 -12.48
N ALA A 78 -34.51 25.56 -13.70
CA ALA A 78 -33.40 25.90 -14.58
C ALA A 78 -33.27 27.43 -14.75
N GLY A 79 -32.06 27.96 -14.57
CA GLY A 79 -31.75 29.40 -14.57
C GLY A 79 -32.12 30.14 -13.28
N SER A 80 -32.66 29.48 -12.26
CA SER A 80 -33.01 30.09 -10.96
C SER A 80 -31.84 29.99 -9.97
N ASN A 81 -31.57 31.08 -9.26
CA ASN A 81 -30.75 31.07 -8.04
C ASN A 81 -31.59 30.97 -6.76
N ILE A 82 -32.90 30.70 -6.86
CA ILE A 82 -33.80 30.51 -5.71
C ILE A 82 -34.14 29.03 -5.56
N LEU A 83 -33.75 28.45 -4.43
CA LEU A 83 -34.11 27.12 -3.97
C LEU A 83 -35.22 27.21 -2.92
N THR A 84 -36.30 26.44 -3.09
CA THR A 84 -37.36 26.31 -2.06
C THR A 84 -37.21 24.95 -1.39
N VAL A 85 -36.95 24.94 -0.08
CA VAL A 85 -36.71 23.73 0.73
C VAL A 85 -37.91 23.41 1.63
N THR A 86 -37.94 22.22 2.24
CA THR A 86 -38.97 21.86 3.24
C THR A 86 -38.77 22.57 4.59
N SER A 87 -37.52 22.87 4.98
CA SER A 87 -37.15 23.70 6.12
C SER A 87 -35.78 24.33 5.87
N THR A 88 -35.59 25.55 6.36
CA THR A 88 -34.31 26.30 6.34
C THR A 88 -33.52 26.19 7.65
N ASP A 89 -34.01 25.50 8.68
CA ASP A 89 -33.56 25.67 10.07
C ASP A 89 -32.08 25.31 10.33
N SER A 90 -31.45 24.54 9.43
CA SER A 90 -30.03 24.15 9.52
C SER A 90 -29.10 25.03 8.67
N PHE A 91 -29.64 25.91 7.82
CA PHE A 91 -28.90 26.63 6.79
C PHE A 91 -28.67 28.10 7.17
N ILE A 92 -27.42 28.57 7.07
CA ILE A 92 -27.05 29.97 7.31
C ILE A 92 -26.31 30.58 6.12
N VAL A 93 -26.34 31.91 6.02
CA VAL A 93 -25.62 32.66 4.98
C VAL A 93 -24.11 32.39 5.07
N GLY A 94 -23.49 32.15 3.92
CA GLY A 94 -22.05 31.89 3.79
C GLY A 94 -21.64 30.41 3.78
N GLN A 95 -22.51 29.50 4.22
CA GLN A 95 -22.35 28.05 4.05
C GLN A 95 -22.49 27.63 2.59
N ASP A 96 -21.93 26.48 2.24
CA ASP A 96 -22.19 25.84 0.96
C ASP A 96 -23.20 24.69 1.10
N ILE A 97 -23.93 24.45 0.02
CA ILE A 97 -24.95 23.40 -0.10
C ILE A 97 -24.78 22.64 -1.41
N ALA A 98 -25.11 21.34 -1.36
CA ALA A 98 -25.21 20.46 -2.51
C ALA A 98 -26.69 20.12 -2.79
N ILE A 99 -27.11 20.24 -4.04
CA ILE A 99 -28.51 20.06 -4.50
C ILE A 99 -28.54 19.04 -5.63
N GLU A 100 -29.12 17.86 -5.39
CA GLU A 100 -29.12 16.76 -6.37
C GLU A 100 -29.87 17.10 -7.67
N ASN A 101 -29.32 16.61 -8.77
CA ASN A 101 -29.72 16.73 -10.18
C ASN A 101 -29.79 18.19 -10.71
N ALA A 102 -29.29 19.18 -9.97
CA ALA A 102 -29.45 20.61 -10.30
C ALA A 102 -28.33 21.22 -11.14
N ALA A 103 -27.21 20.53 -11.34
CA ALA A 103 -26.06 20.99 -12.13
C ALA A 103 -25.93 20.25 -13.46
N ASN A 104 -25.22 20.86 -14.41
CA ASN A 104 -24.71 20.15 -15.57
C ASN A 104 -23.61 19.19 -15.11
N VAL A 105 -23.87 17.89 -15.21
CA VAL A 105 -22.84 16.86 -15.00
C VAL A 105 -21.91 16.84 -16.22
N LYS A 106 -20.62 16.61 -16.01
CA LYS A 106 -19.68 16.34 -17.12
C LYS A 106 -19.75 14.85 -17.46
N ALA A 107 -19.14 14.44 -18.57
CA ALA A 107 -18.92 13.02 -18.85
C ALA A 107 -17.46 12.66 -18.57
N LEU A 108 -17.22 11.52 -17.90
CA LEU A 108 -15.90 10.89 -17.78
C LEU A 108 -15.90 9.58 -18.57
N ASN A 109 -14.91 9.36 -19.40
CA ASN A 109 -14.80 8.15 -20.19
C ASN A 109 -13.52 7.39 -19.88
N PHE A 110 -13.66 6.15 -19.42
CA PHE A 110 -12.52 5.27 -19.17
C PHE A 110 -12.29 4.38 -20.37
N ILE A 111 -11.15 4.54 -21.02
CA ILE A 111 -10.69 3.74 -22.15
C ILE A 111 -9.64 2.78 -21.62
N LYS A 112 -10.05 1.54 -21.36
CA LYS A 112 -9.17 0.44 -20.98
C LYS A 112 -8.68 -0.29 -22.22
N VAL A 113 -7.37 -0.43 -22.37
CA VAL A 113 -6.77 -1.26 -23.43
C VAL A 113 -6.92 -2.73 -23.03
N ALA A 114 -7.70 -3.50 -23.79
CA ALA A 114 -8.01 -4.90 -23.48
C ALA A 114 -7.13 -5.90 -24.23
N THR A 115 -6.67 -5.59 -25.45
CA THR A 115 -5.74 -6.44 -26.21
C THR A 115 -4.53 -5.66 -26.72
N LYS A 116 -3.45 -6.40 -27.01
CA LYS A 116 -2.25 -5.89 -27.69
C LYS A 116 -2.55 -5.69 -29.18
N PRO A 117 -1.82 -4.79 -29.87
CA PRO A 117 -1.97 -4.59 -31.30
C PRO A 117 -1.28 -5.71 -32.08
N VAL A 118 -1.95 -6.28 -33.07
CA VAL A 118 -1.38 -7.34 -33.94
C VAL A 118 -0.71 -6.78 -35.20
N SER A 119 -1.04 -5.55 -35.59
CA SER A 119 -0.41 -4.87 -36.73
C SER A 119 -0.37 -3.35 -36.56
N SER A 120 0.47 -2.69 -37.36
CA SER A 120 0.51 -1.23 -37.43
C SER A 120 -0.73 -0.69 -38.14
N GLY A 121 -1.21 0.47 -37.71
CA GLY A 121 -2.39 1.10 -38.28
C GLY A 121 -2.83 2.33 -37.49
N ILE A 122 -4.06 2.78 -37.74
CA ILE A 122 -4.66 3.93 -37.06
C ILE A 122 -5.81 3.43 -36.20
N ILE A 123 -5.79 3.78 -34.91
CA ILE A 123 -7.00 3.78 -34.08
C ILE A 123 -7.65 5.14 -34.23
N THR A 124 -8.95 5.17 -34.52
CA THR A 124 -9.75 6.40 -34.52
C THR A 124 -10.70 6.39 -33.33
N LEU A 125 -10.58 7.36 -32.43
CA LEU A 125 -11.60 7.64 -31.40
C LEU A 125 -12.56 8.69 -31.96
N THR A 126 -13.87 8.43 -31.84
CA THR A 126 -14.93 9.28 -32.39
C THR A 126 -15.89 9.70 -31.29
N CYS A 127 -16.13 11.00 -31.14
CA CYS A 127 -17.13 11.57 -30.24
C CYS A 127 -18.02 12.52 -31.04
N GLY A 128 -19.24 12.07 -31.37
CA GLY A 128 -20.14 12.80 -32.26
C GLY A 128 -19.54 12.94 -33.66
N THR A 129 -19.30 14.18 -34.10
CA THR A 129 -18.64 14.48 -35.39
C THR A 129 -17.12 14.68 -35.27
N LEU A 130 -16.58 14.65 -34.05
CA LEU A 130 -15.17 14.93 -33.76
C LEU A 130 -14.39 13.61 -33.70
N THR A 131 -13.23 13.57 -34.33
CA THR A 131 -12.35 12.39 -34.35
C THR A 131 -10.93 12.73 -33.89
N ALA A 132 -10.28 11.76 -33.25
CA ALA A 132 -8.86 11.79 -32.94
C ALA A 132 -8.22 10.50 -33.45
N GLN A 133 -7.14 10.63 -34.23
CA GLN A 133 -6.44 9.50 -34.84
C GLN A 133 -5.09 9.26 -34.17
N TYR A 134 -4.79 7.99 -33.90
CA TYR A 134 -3.61 7.55 -33.17
C TYR A 134 -2.88 6.50 -34.00
N ASN A 135 -1.68 6.83 -34.47
CA ASN A 135 -0.83 5.93 -35.24
C ASN A 135 -0.21 4.87 -34.34
N ILE A 136 -0.82 3.68 -34.29
CA ILE A 136 -0.22 2.52 -33.65
C ILE A 136 0.88 1.99 -34.56
N VAL A 137 2.13 2.19 -34.15
CA VAL A 137 3.31 1.60 -34.80
C VAL A 137 3.71 0.36 -34.03
N THR A 138 3.32 -0.80 -34.55
CA THR A 138 3.86 -2.08 -34.09
C THR A 138 5.14 -2.40 -34.83
N LYS A 139 6.19 -2.70 -34.07
CA LYS A 139 7.40 -3.32 -34.59
C LYS A 139 7.52 -4.71 -33.96
N GLN A 140 8.09 -5.65 -34.70
CA GLN A 140 8.74 -6.78 -34.07
C GLN A 140 9.98 -6.24 -33.34
N GLN A 141 10.24 -6.75 -32.14
CA GLN A 141 11.48 -6.44 -31.45
C GLN A 141 12.60 -7.19 -32.17
N ILE A 142 13.63 -6.46 -32.60
CA ILE A 142 14.81 -7.00 -33.26
C ILE A 142 16.02 -6.55 -32.47
N PHE A 143 16.89 -7.48 -32.09
CA PHE A 143 18.22 -7.16 -31.60
C PHE A 143 19.25 -8.17 -32.13
N ASP A 144 20.49 -7.69 -32.27
CA ASP A 144 21.60 -8.46 -32.80
C ASP A 144 22.61 -8.71 -31.68
N LEU A 145 22.91 -9.98 -31.43
CA LEU A 145 24.01 -10.40 -30.57
C LEU A 145 25.20 -10.69 -31.48
N THR A 146 26.18 -9.79 -31.47
CA THR A 146 27.38 -9.90 -32.29
C THR A 146 28.48 -10.57 -31.48
N PHE A 147 29.17 -11.54 -32.10
CA PHE A 147 30.32 -12.24 -31.56
C PHE A 147 31.58 -11.83 -32.32
N HIS A 148 32.72 -11.80 -31.64
CA HIS A 148 33.98 -11.31 -32.18
C HIS A 148 35.12 -12.32 -31.99
N GLY A 149 36.01 -12.40 -32.98
CA GLY A 149 37.23 -13.19 -32.88
C GLY A 149 37.02 -14.71 -32.84
N THR A 150 37.81 -15.39 -32.03
CA THR A 150 37.84 -16.85 -31.85
C THR A 150 38.06 -17.13 -30.37
N SER A 151 37.30 -18.04 -29.78
CA SER A 151 37.40 -18.29 -28.34
C SER A 151 38.74 -18.95 -27.99
N GLU A 152 39.51 -18.32 -27.11
CA GLU A 152 40.80 -18.86 -26.66
C GLU A 152 40.66 -20.05 -25.69
N ARG A 153 39.45 -20.29 -25.14
CA ARG A 153 39.19 -21.28 -24.07
C ARG A 153 37.80 -21.92 -24.23
N THR A 154 37.59 -23.05 -23.57
CA THR A 154 36.25 -23.65 -23.45
C THR A 154 35.56 -23.08 -22.21
N GLY A 155 34.30 -22.64 -22.34
CA GLY A 155 33.51 -22.03 -21.27
C GLY A 155 32.00 -22.16 -21.52
N GLN A 156 31.18 -21.45 -20.75
CA GLN A 156 29.73 -21.38 -20.96
C GLN A 156 29.27 -19.94 -21.18
N PHE A 157 28.52 -19.73 -22.26
CA PHE A 157 27.90 -18.46 -22.59
C PHE A 157 26.40 -18.51 -22.25
N GLY A 158 25.92 -17.53 -21.49
CA GLY A 158 24.51 -17.39 -21.19
C GLY A 158 23.80 -16.54 -22.23
N ILE A 159 22.55 -16.88 -22.55
CA ILE A 159 21.62 -16.00 -23.27
C ILE A 159 20.31 -16.05 -22.49
N SER A 160 19.88 -14.90 -21.96
CA SER A 160 18.56 -14.77 -21.34
C SER A 160 17.63 -13.97 -22.24
N LEU A 161 16.58 -14.63 -22.68
CA LEU A 161 15.48 -14.01 -23.40
C LEU A 161 14.26 -14.08 -22.52
N GLU A 162 13.79 -12.91 -22.09
CA GLU A 162 12.67 -12.78 -21.15
C GLU A 162 12.94 -13.62 -19.89
N TRP A 163 12.14 -14.66 -19.66
CA TRP A 163 12.20 -15.56 -18.51
C TRP A 163 13.10 -16.80 -18.74
N ASN A 164 13.62 -16.99 -19.96
CA ASN A 164 14.32 -18.20 -20.39
C ASN A 164 15.81 -17.98 -20.59
N THR A 165 16.59 -18.10 -19.50
CA THR A 165 18.06 -18.19 -19.55
C THR A 165 18.50 -19.57 -20.02
N LYS A 166 19.35 -19.63 -21.05
CA LYS A 166 20.01 -20.85 -21.54
C LYS A 166 21.52 -20.68 -21.54
N TYR A 167 22.24 -21.80 -21.33
CA TYR A 167 23.69 -21.85 -21.34
C TYR A 167 24.18 -22.69 -22.51
N ILE A 168 25.20 -22.20 -23.22
CA ILE A 168 25.80 -22.84 -24.38
C ILE A 168 27.29 -23.00 -24.09
N ASN A 169 27.81 -24.23 -24.23
CA ASN A 169 29.26 -24.42 -24.20
C ASN A 169 29.87 -23.70 -25.40
N LEU A 170 30.74 -22.72 -25.16
CA LEU A 170 31.63 -22.10 -26.15
C LEU A 170 32.93 -22.89 -26.15
N TYR A 171 33.39 -23.39 -27.30
CA TYR A 171 34.56 -24.26 -27.36
C TYR A 171 35.84 -23.51 -27.70
N GLN A 172 36.97 -23.94 -27.14
CA GLN A 172 38.29 -23.42 -27.53
C GLN A 172 38.53 -23.61 -29.04
N GLY A 173 38.95 -22.54 -29.72
CA GLY A 173 39.16 -22.51 -31.17
C GLY A 173 37.89 -22.28 -32.00
N GLU A 174 36.72 -22.14 -31.37
CA GLU A 174 35.47 -21.84 -32.07
C GLU A 174 35.43 -20.37 -32.49
N THR A 175 35.21 -20.11 -33.78
CA THR A 175 35.10 -18.74 -34.30
C THR A 175 33.72 -18.16 -33.98
N ALA A 176 33.63 -16.84 -33.89
CA ALA A 176 32.36 -16.12 -33.74
C ALA A 176 31.28 -16.58 -34.75
N GLU A 177 31.65 -16.80 -36.01
CA GLU A 177 30.74 -17.28 -37.05
C GLU A 177 30.22 -18.69 -36.79
N VAL A 178 31.08 -19.63 -36.39
CA VAL A 178 30.67 -21.00 -36.07
C VAL A 178 29.75 -21.00 -34.85
N PHE A 179 30.07 -20.20 -33.83
CA PHE A 179 29.26 -20.07 -32.62
C PHE A 179 27.87 -19.47 -32.92
N ALA A 180 27.82 -18.36 -33.66
CA ALA A 180 26.58 -17.70 -34.07
C ALA A 180 25.68 -18.63 -34.91
N ASN A 181 26.25 -19.30 -35.91
CA ASN A 181 25.52 -20.26 -36.74
C ASN A 181 25.00 -21.45 -35.92
N ARG A 182 25.76 -21.93 -34.94
CA ARG A 182 25.31 -22.98 -34.02
C ARG A 182 24.10 -22.53 -33.21
N ILE A 183 24.13 -21.32 -32.61
CA ILE A 183 22.96 -20.76 -31.90
C ILE A 183 21.73 -20.64 -32.81
N ALA A 184 21.93 -20.16 -34.05
CA ALA A 184 20.83 -19.91 -34.98
C ALA A 184 20.23 -21.16 -35.64
N THR A 185 20.91 -22.31 -35.60
CA THR A 185 20.47 -23.55 -36.27
C THR A 185 20.21 -24.73 -35.34
N ASP A 186 20.73 -24.70 -34.11
CA ASP A 186 20.50 -25.78 -33.13
C ASP A 186 19.02 -25.80 -32.72
N PRO A 187 18.29 -26.92 -32.97
CA PRO A 187 16.86 -27.04 -32.66
C PRO A 187 16.52 -26.81 -31.19
N TYR A 188 17.49 -26.90 -30.28
CA TYR A 188 17.29 -26.54 -28.89
C TYR A 188 16.96 -25.05 -28.73
N PHE A 189 17.63 -24.15 -29.47
CA PHE A 189 17.35 -22.71 -29.37
C PHE A 189 16.15 -22.30 -30.22
N THR A 190 16.08 -22.76 -31.47
CA THR A 190 15.01 -22.35 -32.40
C THR A 190 13.61 -22.79 -31.97
N ASN A 191 13.50 -23.82 -31.12
CA ASN A 191 12.20 -24.34 -30.67
C ASN A 191 11.84 -23.99 -29.21
N LEU A 192 12.79 -23.52 -28.38
CA LEU A 192 12.54 -23.26 -26.94
C LEU A 192 12.26 -21.80 -26.60
N TRP A 193 12.66 -20.84 -27.44
CA TRP A 193 12.26 -19.43 -27.28
C TRP A 193 10.97 -19.16 -28.05
N GLU A 194 9.87 -19.74 -27.55
CA GLU A 194 8.52 -19.51 -28.09
C GLU A 194 8.21 -18.00 -28.18
N GLY A 195 7.73 -17.55 -29.32
CA GLY A 195 7.55 -16.13 -29.62
C GLY A 195 8.77 -15.43 -30.21
N TRP A 196 9.88 -16.12 -30.48
CA TRP A 196 11.06 -15.58 -31.18
C TRP A 196 11.45 -16.41 -32.40
N THR A 197 11.94 -15.71 -33.43
CA THR A 197 12.66 -16.31 -34.56
C THR A 197 14.13 -15.94 -34.45
N ILE A 198 15.00 -16.93 -34.66
CA ILE A 198 16.47 -16.77 -34.60
C ILE A 198 17.01 -16.89 -36.02
N SER A 199 17.97 -16.06 -36.37
CA SER A 199 18.68 -16.13 -37.65
C SER A 199 20.13 -15.70 -37.49
N SER A 200 20.99 -16.11 -38.42
CA SER A 200 22.37 -15.63 -38.54
C SER A 200 22.46 -14.74 -39.79
N PRO A 201 22.20 -13.42 -39.69
CA PRO A 201 22.14 -12.54 -40.86
C PRO A 201 23.52 -12.17 -41.41
N ALA A 202 24.58 -12.36 -40.62
CA ALA A 202 25.96 -12.05 -40.97
C ALA A 202 26.92 -12.94 -40.15
N ALA A 203 28.16 -13.10 -40.64
CA ALA A 203 29.18 -13.87 -39.93
C ALA A 203 29.41 -13.31 -38.52
N GLY A 204 29.16 -14.14 -37.51
CA GLY A 204 29.29 -13.78 -36.09
C GLY A 204 28.08 -13.09 -35.48
N VAL A 205 26.97 -12.87 -36.21
CA VAL A 205 25.78 -12.20 -35.67
C VAL A 205 24.64 -13.20 -35.47
N VAL A 206 24.01 -13.19 -34.30
CA VAL A 206 22.72 -13.87 -34.05
C VAL A 206 21.65 -12.80 -33.90
N ARG A 207 20.70 -12.77 -34.83
CA ARG A 207 19.53 -11.90 -34.77
C ARG A 207 18.35 -12.62 -34.16
N PHE A 208 17.76 -11.99 -33.16
CA PHE A 208 16.50 -12.38 -32.56
C PHE A 208 15.42 -11.42 -33.02
N THR A 209 14.35 -11.95 -33.62
CA THR A 209 13.18 -11.18 -34.07
C THR A 209 11.93 -11.76 -33.43
N SER A 210 11.18 -10.95 -32.68
CA SER A 210 9.93 -11.42 -32.06
C SER A 210 8.92 -11.83 -33.14
N VAL A 211 8.26 -12.97 -32.95
CA VAL A 211 7.20 -13.48 -33.85
C VAL A 211 6.04 -12.49 -33.83
N GLU A 212 5.61 -12.08 -32.63
CA GLU A 212 4.55 -11.11 -32.44
C GLU A 212 5.06 -9.66 -32.51
N CYS A 213 4.21 -8.79 -33.07
CA CYS A 213 4.38 -7.36 -33.07
C CYS A 213 4.01 -6.77 -31.69
N GLY A 214 4.78 -5.80 -31.19
CA GLY A 214 4.44 -5.11 -29.93
C GLY A 214 4.60 -5.95 -28.65
N SER A 215 5.43 -6.99 -28.69
CA SER A 215 5.63 -7.91 -27.56
C SER A 215 6.56 -7.35 -26.46
N ARG A 216 5.92 -7.04 -25.31
CA ARG A 216 6.46 -7.02 -23.92
C ARG A 216 7.04 -5.71 -23.36
N LYS A 217 7.00 -5.64 -22.01
CA LYS A 217 7.22 -4.48 -21.13
C LYS A 217 8.63 -4.45 -20.51
N TYR A 218 9.40 -5.52 -20.68
CA TYR A 218 10.70 -5.75 -20.03
C TYR A 218 11.74 -6.11 -21.08
N GLY A 219 12.91 -5.48 -21.03
CA GLY A 219 13.96 -5.64 -22.03
C GLY A 219 14.58 -7.04 -22.03
N ALA A 220 15.04 -7.49 -23.19
CA ALA A 220 15.92 -8.66 -23.28
C ALA A 220 17.26 -8.32 -22.61
N GLN A 221 17.74 -9.19 -21.72
CA GLN A 221 19.00 -9.00 -21.01
C GLN A 221 19.93 -10.18 -21.29
N VAL A 222 20.90 -10.00 -22.18
CA VAL A 222 21.93 -11.02 -22.37
C VAL A 222 22.92 -10.91 -21.21
N PHE A 223 23.12 -12.02 -20.49
CA PHE A 223 24.09 -12.16 -19.42
C PHE A 223 24.94 -13.40 -19.68
N GLY A 224 26.21 -13.36 -19.30
CA GLY A 224 27.07 -14.53 -19.30
C GLY A 224 28.16 -14.41 -18.25
N PHE A 225 28.79 -15.55 -17.96
CA PHE A 225 29.57 -15.73 -16.76
C PHE A 225 31.06 -15.94 -17.09
N GLY A 226 31.92 -15.16 -16.44
CA GLY A 226 33.38 -15.26 -16.51
C GLY A 226 34.05 -14.07 -17.21
N ASP A 227 35.39 -14.03 -17.12
CA ASP A 227 36.26 -12.92 -17.56
C ASP A 227 36.27 -12.65 -19.08
N LEU A 228 35.40 -13.31 -19.85
CA LEU A 228 35.32 -13.22 -21.32
C LEU A 228 34.39 -12.11 -21.83
N TRP A 229 33.71 -11.41 -20.92
CA TRP A 229 32.55 -10.55 -21.22
C TRP A 229 32.84 -9.16 -21.80
N GLY A 230 34.06 -8.92 -22.28
CA GLY A 230 34.45 -7.68 -22.97
C GLY A 230 35.08 -7.84 -24.36
N GLU A 231 35.47 -9.05 -24.77
CA GLU A 231 36.25 -9.26 -26.01
C GLU A 231 35.56 -10.18 -27.04
N PHE A 232 34.66 -11.07 -26.61
CA PHE A 232 34.06 -12.08 -27.50
C PHE A 232 32.62 -11.78 -27.95
N ALA A 233 31.89 -10.88 -27.27
CA ALA A 233 30.51 -10.55 -27.63
C ALA A 233 30.13 -9.09 -27.33
N GLU A 234 29.37 -8.48 -28.23
CA GLU A 234 28.74 -7.16 -28.09
C GLU A 234 27.24 -7.29 -28.39
N ILE A 235 26.39 -6.74 -27.52
CA ILE A 235 24.96 -6.59 -27.82
C ILE A 235 24.80 -5.29 -28.62
N GLN A 236 24.42 -5.40 -29.89
CA GLN A 236 23.98 -4.24 -30.64
C GLN A 236 22.44 -4.18 -30.57
N GLU A 237 21.93 -3.37 -29.65
CA GLU A 237 20.48 -3.16 -29.53
C GLU A 237 19.90 -2.62 -30.85
N GLY A 238 19.03 -3.41 -31.47
CA GLY A 238 18.34 -3.01 -32.70
C GLY A 238 17.27 -1.96 -32.40
N THR A 239 17.06 -1.05 -33.34
CA THR A 239 16.14 0.09 -33.17
C THR A 239 14.66 -0.34 -33.14
N GLY A 240 14.19 -0.75 -31.97
CA GLY A 240 12.89 -1.41 -31.79
C GLY A 240 12.08 -0.93 -30.58
N SER A 241 12.03 0.38 -30.29
CA SER A 241 11.12 0.89 -29.24
C SER A 241 9.65 0.63 -29.60
N ILE A 242 8.98 -0.20 -28.81
CA ILE A 242 7.54 -0.48 -28.94
C ILE A 242 6.75 0.66 -28.28
N GLY A 243 5.89 1.34 -29.05
CA GLY A 243 4.83 2.14 -28.47
C GLY A 243 3.76 1.22 -27.88
N SER A 244 3.63 1.18 -26.56
CA SER A 244 2.46 0.52 -25.95
C SER A 244 1.20 1.27 -26.42
N VAL A 245 0.09 0.55 -26.69
CA VAL A 245 -1.15 1.19 -27.16
C VAL A 245 -1.61 2.28 -26.20
N LYS A 246 -1.51 2.03 -24.87
CA LYS A 246 -1.73 3.07 -23.87
C LYS A 246 -0.81 4.26 -24.13
N GLY A 247 0.51 4.06 -24.23
CA GLY A 247 1.46 5.13 -24.50
C GLY A 247 1.12 5.95 -25.75
N THR A 248 0.76 5.32 -26.86
CA THR A 248 0.34 6.05 -28.07
C THR A 248 -0.95 6.85 -27.85
N LEU A 249 -1.93 6.28 -27.14
CA LEU A 249 -3.16 7.00 -26.77
C LEU A 249 -2.90 8.12 -25.74
N GLU A 250 -1.92 7.96 -24.86
CA GLU A 250 -1.51 8.87 -23.78
C GLU A 250 -0.79 10.10 -24.35
N TRP A 251 0.21 9.89 -25.21
CA TRP A 251 0.99 10.95 -25.88
C TRP A 251 0.35 11.51 -27.16
N GLY A 252 -0.71 10.88 -27.68
CA GLY A 252 -1.45 11.37 -28.83
C GLY A 252 -2.26 12.65 -28.56
N PRO A 253 -2.88 13.27 -29.58
CA PRO A 253 -3.72 14.45 -29.40
C PRO A 253 -4.91 14.16 -28.48
N ASN A 254 -5.47 15.18 -27.83
CA ASN A 254 -6.74 15.04 -27.12
C ASN A 254 -7.90 14.90 -28.13
N ILE A 255 -8.95 14.17 -27.75
CA ILE A 255 -10.23 14.25 -28.46
C ILE A 255 -10.77 15.68 -28.28
N PRO A 256 -11.13 16.41 -29.35
CA PRO A 256 -11.59 17.79 -29.21
C PRO A 256 -12.81 17.87 -28.27
N GLY A 257 -12.78 18.79 -27.31
CA GLY A 257 -13.80 18.88 -26.25
C GLY A 257 -13.57 17.95 -25.04
N TRP A 258 -12.47 17.18 -25.00
CA TRP A 258 -12.12 16.32 -23.87
C TRP A 258 -10.70 16.62 -23.35
N ILE A 259 -10.54 16.53 -22.03
CA ILE A 259 -9.27 16.63 -21.31
C ILE A 259 -8.87 15.20 -20.94
N LYS A 260 -7.64 14.81 -21.28
CA LYS A 260 -7.11 13.47 -20.99
C LYS A 260 -6.49 13.44 -19.59
N TRP A 261 -6.85 12.42 -18.83
CA TRP A 261 -6.35 12.10 -17.50
C TRP A 261 -5.77 10.68 -17.52
N SER A 262 -4.57 10.46 -16.98
CA SER A 262 -3.93 9.13 -16.97
C SER A 262 -3.68 8.67 -15.54
N ASN A 263 -4.40 7.63 -15.12
CA ASN A 263 -4.44 7.22 -13.71
C ASN A 263 -3.95 5.78 -13.46
N ALA A 264 -3.77 4.96 -14.50
CA ALA A 264 -3.41 3.54 -14.37
C ALA A 264 -2.60 2.99 -15.57
N ASP A 265 -1.95 1.84 -15.40
CA ASP A 265 -1.01 1.23 -16.34
C ASP A 265 -1.60 0.82 -17.71
N ASN A 266 -2.91 0.61 -17.81
CA ASN A 266 -3.60 0.19 -19.04
C ASN A 266 -4.91 0.94 -19.33
N THR A 267 -5.23 1.97 -18.56
CA THR A 267 -6.52 2.68 -18.64
C THR A 267 -6.27 4.18 -18.66
N LEU A 268 -6.87 4.85 -19.64
CA LEU A 268 -6.92 6.32 -19.73
C LEU A 268 -8.32 6.79 -19.36
N ALA A 269 -8.40 7.94 -18.69
CA ALA A 269 -9.64 8.65 -18.47
C ALA A 269 -9.70 9.90 -19.37
N TYR A 270 -10.91 10.27 -19.80
CA TYR A 270 -11.18 11.47 -20.60
C TYR A 270 -12.35 12.20 -19.97
N GLU A 271 -12.14 13.40 -19.45
CA GLU A 271 -13.20 14.27 -18.90
C GLU A 271 -13.66 15.22 -20.00
N CYS A 272 -14.97 15.39 -20.20
CA CYS A 272 -15.46 16.38 -21.15
C CYS A 272 -15.25 17.80 -20.60
N SER A 273 -14.66 18.69 -21.39
CA SER A 273 -14.45 20.09 -21.00
C SER A 273 -15.75 20.90 -20.95
N ILE A 274 -16.84 20.37 -21.50
CA ILE A 274 -18.18 20.96 -21.54
C ILE A 274 -19.10 20.09 -20.68
N ALA A 275 -19.95 20.73 -19.88
CA ALA A 275 -20.92 20.06 -19.04
C ALA A 275 -22.29 19.93 -19.76
N GLY A 276 -23.05 18.87 -19.46
CA GLY A 276 -24.32 18.51 -20.11
C GLY A 276 -24.23 17.20 -20.91
N PRO A 277 -25.27 16.82 -21.68
CA PRO A 277 -25.29 15.57 -22.44
C PRO A 277 -24.18 15.51 -23.49
N GLN A 278 -23.29 14.53 -23.38
CA GLN A 278 -22.16 14.36 -24.31
C GLN A 278 -22.39 13.21 -25.29
N PRO A 279 -21.82 13.26 -26.51
CA PRO A 279 -21.77 12.10 -27.38
C PRO A 279 -20.89 11.01 -26.77
N GLU A 280 -21.34 9.76 -26.85
CA GLU A 280 -20.52 8.60 -26.48
C GLU A 280 -19.21 8.59 -27.27
N ILE A 281 -18.11 8.24 -26.59
CA ILE A 281 -16.84 7.95 -27.27
C ILE A 281 -16.92 6.53 -27.82
N THR A 282 -16.82 6.42 -29.13
CA THR A 282 -16.68 5.14 -29.85
C THR A 282 -15.26 5.02 -30.41
N TYR A 283 -14.86 3.83 -30.82
CA TYR A 283 -13.57 3.62 -31.48
C TYR A 283 -13.69 2.72 -32.70
N ASP A 284 -12.83 2.98 -33.67
CA ASP A 284 -12.47 2.06 -34.75
C ASP A 284 -11.01 1.66 -34.57
N ALA A 285 -10.75 0.35 -34.49
CA ALA A 285 -9.42 -0.21 -34.37
C ALA A 285 -8.66 -0.28 -35.70
N GLY A 286 -9.35 -0.07 -36.83
CA GLY A 286 -8.82 -0.30 -38.17
C GLY A 286 -8.25 -1.71 -38.30
N THR A 287 -7.03 -1.82 -38.83
CA THR A 287 -6.30 -3.09 -38.97
C THR A 287 -5.52 -3.50 -37.72
N THR A 288 -5.48 -2.69 -36.66
CA THR A 288 -4.55 -2.87 -35.55
C THR A 288 -4.86 -4.09 -34.67
N GLY A 289 -6.09 -4.60 -34.70
CA GLY A 289 -6.58 -5.69 -33.83
C GLY A 289 -6.69 -5.33 -32.34
N VAL A 290 -6.53 -4.04 -31.99
CA VAL A 290 -6.71 -3.55 -30.63
C VAL A 290 -8.19 -3.54 -30.27
N THR A 291 -8.53 -4.14 -29.12
CA THR A 291 -9.81 -3.98 -28.46
C THR A 291 -9.66 -2.96 -27.34
N LEU A 292 -10.49 -1.93 -27.37
CA LEU A 292 -10.68 -0.98 -26.28
C LEU A 292 -12.01 -1.29 -25.59
N VAL A 293 -12.03 -1.23 -24.26
CA VAL A 293 -13.26 -1.21 -23.47
C VAL A 293 -13.47 0.21 -23.01
N ILE A 294 -14.55 0.83 -23.49
CA ILE A 294 -14.94 2.19 -23.13
C ILE A 294 -16.04 2.10 -22.08
N THR A 295 -15.89 2.81 -20.98
CA THR A 295 -16.88 2.91 -19.90
C THR A 295 -17.22 4.38 -19.70
N ASN A 296 -18.41 4.78 -20.18
CA ASN A 296 -18.98 6.09 -19.92
C ASN A 296 -19.42 6.19 -18.46
N MET A 297 -19.03 7.27 -17.82
CA MET A 297 -19.43 7.73 -16.50
C MET A 297 -19.89 9.19 -16.62
N MET A 298 -20.63 9.68 -15.63
CA MET A 298 -20.77 11.12 -15.45
C MET A 298 -19.73 11.59 -14.43
N ASP A 299 -18.94 12.61 -14.82
CA ASP A 299 -17.93 13.23 -13.95
C ASP A 299 -18.54 14.34 -13.11
N GLY A 300 -18.06 14.43 -11.88
CA GLY A 300 -18.63 15.22 -10.83
C GLY A 300 -19.84 14.55 -10.21
N ILE A 301 -20.20 15.11 -9.08
CA ILE A 301 -21.49 14.87 -8.47
C ILE A 301 -22.59 15.32 -9.42
N ASP A 302 -23.68 14.59 -9.42
CA ASP A 302 -24.95 14.98 -10.03
C ASP A 302 -25.63 16.04 -9.14
N GLU A 303 -24.89 17.08 -8.71
CA GLU A 303 -25.32 18.08 -7.72
C GLU A 303 -24.79 19.48 -8.05
N LEU A 304 -25.60 20.51 -7.83
CA LEU A 304 -25.11 21.88 -7.74
C LEU A 304 -24.54 22.12 -6.35
N VAL A 305 -23.22 22.28 -6.26
CA VAL A 305 -22.53 22.80 -5.08
C VAL A 305 -22.43 24.33 -5.20
N THR A 306 -23.08 25.06 -4.31
CA THR A 306 -23.15 26.53 -4.35
C THR A 306 -23.23 27.14 -2.96
N LYS A 307 -22.92 28.44 -2.84
CA LYS A 307 -22.97 29.19 -1.58
C LYS A 307 -24.36 29.74 -1.30
N ILE A 308 -24.75 29.77 -0.03
CA ILE A 308 -25.93 30.48 0.45
C ILE A 308 -25.61 31.98 0.57
N VAL A 309 -26.39 32.81 -0.13
CA VAL A 309 -26.31 34.28 -0.09
C VAL A 309 -27.37 34.89 0.82
N ASP A 310 -28.57 34.29 0.88
CA ASP A 310 -29.67 34.74 1.76
C ASP A 310 -30.56 33.55 2.17
N VAL A 311 -31.20 33.64 3.33
CA VAL A 311 -32.11 32.62 3.89
C VAL A 311 -33.38 33.28 4.39
N ASN A 312 -34.50 32.99 3.74
CA ASN A 312 -35.83 33.47 4.10
C ASN A 312 -36.64 32.34 4.75
N SER A 313 -36.53 32.21 6.07
CA SER A 313 -37.20 31.17 6.85
C SER A 313 -38.73 31.30 6.89
N LEU A 314 -39.29 32.49 6.66
CA LEU A 314 -40.74 32.68 6.55
C LEU A 314 -41.35 32.06 5.29
N THR A 315 -40.54 31.78 4.28
CA THR A 315 -40.99 31.20 2.99
C THR A 315 -40.24 29.93 2.60
N ASN A 316 -39.39 29.41 3.49
CA ASN A 316 -38.45 28.31 3.25
C ASN A 316 -37.64 28.47 1.95
N LYS A 317 -37.14 29.68 1.68
CA LYS A 317 -36.34 29.98 0.49
C LYS A 317 -34.89 30.25 0.84
N ILE A 318 -34.01 29.71 0.02
CA ILE A 318 -32.57 29.93 0.04
C ILE A 318 -32.19 30.61 -1.28
N THR A 319 -31.52 31.75 -1.19
CA THR A 319 -30.89 32.40 -2.35
C THR A 319 -29.48 31.86 -2.49
N MET A 320 -29.20 31.24 -3.62
CA MET A 320 -27.92 30.67 -4.02
C MET A 320 -27.03 31.72 -4.68
N GLN A 321 -25.72 31.51 -4.62
CA GLN A 321 -24.74 32.30 -5.37
C GLN A 321 -24.82 31.98 -6.87
N ASP A 322 -25.01 30.72 -7.21
CA ASP A 322 -25.07 30.22 -8.58
C ASP A 322 -26.51 29.89 -8.99
N VAL A 323 -26.75 29.73 -10.30
CA VAL A 323 -28.05 29.30 -10.84
C VAL A 323 -28.07 27.80 -11.10
N ALA A 324 -29.22 27.15 -10.85
CA ALA A 324 -29.40 25.75 -11.24
C ALA A 324 -29.41 25.62 -12.77
N ASN A 325 -28.76 24.57 -13.29
CA ASN A 325 -28.78 24.26 -14.72
C ASN A 325 -30.07 23.54 -15.12
N TYR A 326 -30.64 22.74 -14.21
CA TYR A 326 -31.86 21.97 -14.44
C TYR A 326 -32.97 22.32 -13.43
N THR A 327 -34.22 22.13 -13.87
CA THR A 327 -35.37 22.12 -12.96
C THR A 327 -35.39 20.80 -12.21
N VAL A 328 -35.39 20.88 -10.88
CA VAL A 328 -35.45 19.73 -9.98
C VAL A 328 -36.61 19.89 -9.00
N SER A 329 -37.24 18.78 -8.64
CA SER A 329 -38.36 18.76 -7.70
C SER A 329 -38.24 17.62 -6.70
N ASN A 330 -38.51 17.91 -5.43
CA ASN A 330 -38.35 17.00 -4.29
C ASN A 330 -36.96 16.32 -4.24
N THR A 331 -35.92 17.04 -4.68
CA THR A 331 -34.55 16.53 -4.73
C THR A 331 -33.86 16.66 -3.38
N SER A 332 -32.83 15.85 -3.13
CA SER A 332 -32.00 15.93 -1.92
C SER A 332 -31.22 17.25 -1.87
N VAL A 333 -31.27 17.92 -0.71
CA VAL A 333 -30.50 19.14 -0.41
C VAL A 333 -29.78 18.95 0.91
N ARG A 334 -28.49 19.26 0.94
CA ARG A 334 -27.63 19.06 2.11
C ARG A 334 -26.50 20.07 2.14
N HIS A 335 -25.79 20.13 3.25
CA HIS A 335 -24.56 20.91 3.36
C HIS A 335 -23.43 20.28 2.54
N ASP A 336 -22.53 21.14 2.07
CA ASP A 336 -21.21 20.79 1.57
C ASP A 336 -20.20 21.64 2.36
N ASP A 337 -19.22 20.99 2.96
CA ASP A 337 -18.19 21.59 3.81
C ASP A 337 -16.83 21.70 3.07
N THR A 338 -16.75 21.27 1.79
CA THR A 338 -15.51 21.15 1.02
C THR A 338 -14.69 22.45 1.05
N ARG A 339 -15.28 23.58 0.65
CA ARG A 339 -14.54 24.85 0.55
C ARG A 339 -14.14 25.38 1.92
N GLY A 340 -14.96 25.14 2.94
CA GLY A 340 -14.66 25.54 4.32
C GLY A 340 -13.46 24.76 4.87
N ILE A 341 -13.46 23.43 4.72
CA ILE A 341 -12.36 22.58 5.19
C ILE A 341 -11.08 22.85 4.38
N GLN A 342 -11.18 22.98 3.05
CA GLN A 342 -10.01 23.30 2.23
C GLN A 342 -9.42 24.67 2.58
N ALA A 343 -10.23 25.70 2.81
CA ALA A 343 -9.74 27.01 3.25
C ALA A 343 -9.03 26.96 4.61
N ALA A 344 -9.43 26.06 5.52
CA ALA A 344 -8.72 25.83 6.77
C ALA A 344 -7.38 25.09 6.57
N ILE A 345 -7.31 24.14 5.61
CA ILE A 345 -6.05 23.48 5.20
C ILE A 345 -5.08 24.49 4.59
N ASP A 346 -5.55 25.27 3.62
CA ASP A 346 -4.75 26.29 2.94
C ASP A 346 -4.26 27.35 3.93
N TYR A 347 -5.11 27.80 4.86
CA TYR A 347 -4.69 28.71 5.93
C TYR A 347 -3.62 28.10 6.85
N CYS A 348 -3.75 26.85 7.29
CA CYS A 348 -2.70 26.18 8.06
C CYS A 348 -1.37 26.20 7.30
N PHE A 349 -1.39 25.77 6.04
CA PHE A 349 -0.21 25.71 5.17
C PHE A 349 0.46 27.08 4.99
N ASP A 350 -0.30 28.12 4.64
CA ASP A 350 0.20 29.49 4.47
C ASP A 350 0.82 30.09 5.76
N HIS A 351 0.51 29.50 6.93
CA HIS A 351 1.06 29.90 8.24
C HIS A 351 2.11 28.91 8.78
N GLY A 352 2.65 28.01 7.94
CA GLY A 352 3.73 27.08 8.29
C GLY A 352 3.27 25.78 8.96
N GLY A 353 2.01 25.41 8.76
CA GLY A 353 1.39 24.21 9.32
C GLY A 353 0.42 24.48 10.47
N GLY A 354 -0.26 23.43 10.91
CA GLY A 354 -1.21 23.50 12.01
C GLY A 354 -2.13 22.28 12.14
N ARG A 355 -2.98 22.31 13.17
CA ARG A 355 -3.96 21.25 13.45
C ARG A 355 -5.37 21.80 13.35
N ILE A 356 -6.13 21.29 12.39
CA ILE A 356 -7.54 21.59 12.20
C ILE A 356 -8.33 20.63 13.10
N ALA A 357 -9.07 21.18 14.06
CA ALA A 357 -9.95 20.40 14.92
C ALA A 357 -11.35 20.37 14.32
N LEU A 358 -11.86 19.16 14.08
CA LEU A 358 -13.24 18.89 13.69
C LEU A 358 -13.99 18.35 14.92
N PRO A 359 -14.88 19.13 15.56
CA PRO A 359 -15.80 18.63 16.56
C PRO A 359 -16.69 17.49 16.04
N GLU A 360 -17.44 16.86 16.94
CA GLU A 360 -18.45 15.86 16.60
C GLU A 360 -19.42 16.36 15.52
N GLY A 361 -19.66 15.55 14.49
CA GLY A 361 -20.48 15.95 13.34
C GLY A 361 -20.25 15.10 12.09
N ILE A 362 -21.13 15.30 11.11
CA ILE A 362 -21.01 14.69 9.78
C ILE A 362 -20.68 15.80 8.80
N TYR A 363 -19.42 15.84 8.39
CA TYR A 363 -18.88 16.80 7.44
C TYR A 363 -19.03 16.21 6.04
N ARG A 364 -19.82 16.84 5.19
CA ARG A 364 -20.00 16.36 3.81
C ARG A 364 -19.04 17.08 2.90
N PHE A 365 -18.36 16.36 2.04
CA PHE A 365 -17.39 16.97 1.13
C PHE A 365 -17.21 16.17 -0.14
N THR A 366 -16.56 16.80 -1.11
CA THR A 366 -16.31 16.23 -2.44
C THR A 366 -14.88 15.74 -2.56
N ARG A 367 -13.88 16.58 -2.29
CA ARG A 367 -12.44 16.27 -2.39
C ARG A 367 -11.67 17.18 -1.44
N LEU A 368 -10.67 16.67 -0.74
CA LEU A 368 -9.76 17.46 0.10
C LEU A 368 -8.32 17.21 -0.34
N TRP A 369 -7.54 18.29 -0.46
CA TRP A 369 -6.12 18.25 -0.79
C TRP A 369 -5.33 18.62 0.45
N MET A 370 -4.61 17.64 0.99
CA MET A 370 -3.68 17.85 2.11
C MET A 370 -2.50 18.73 1.66
N LYS A 371 -1.86 19.35 2.65
CA LYS A 371 -0.72 20.26 2.49
C LYS A 371 0.33 19.99 3.56
N ASP A 372 1.55 20.48 3.33
CA ASP A 372 2.68 20.30 4.25
C ASP A 372 2.36 20.82 5.65
N HIS A 373 2.81 20.08 6.66
CA HIS A 373 2.66 20.42 8.08
C HIS A 373 1.20 20.57 8.55
N VAL A 374 0.21 20.07 7.79
CA VAL A 374 -1.22 20.13 8.14
C VAL A 374 -1.75 18.79 8.65
N THR A 375 -2.39 18.83 9.82
CA THR A 375 -3.11 17.69 10.41
C THR A 375 -4.60 18.00 10.56
N ILE A 376 -5.48 17.08 10.14
CA ILE A 376 -6.91 17.13 10.48
C ILE A 376 -7.16 16.14 11.63
N ALA A 377 -7.88 16.58 12.65
CA ALA A 377 -8.23 15.73 13.79
C ALA A 377 -9.71 15.84 14.17
N GLY A 378 -10.39 14.72 14.29
CA GLY A 378 -11.71 14.63 14.89
C GLY A 378 -11.68 14.55 16.42
N THR A 379 -12.88 14.51 17.02
CA THR A 379 -13.06 14.13 18.43
C THR A 379 -12.82 12.62 18.60
N ASP A 380 -13.54 11.79 17.83
CA ASP A 380 -13.36 10.35 17.76
C ASP A 380 -13.95 9.76 16.47
N ARG A 381 -13.60 8.50 16.20
CA ARG A 381 -14.00 7.75 14.99
C ARG A 381 -15.51 7.60 14.80
N SER A 382 -16.28 7.51 15.89
CA SER A 382 -17.73 7.29 15.83
C SER A 382 -18.53 8.58 15.69
N SER A 383 -18.00 9.70 16.22
CA SER A 383 -18.67 11.00 16.24
C SER A 383 -18.27 11.93 15.09
N THR A 384 -17.01 11.88 14.63
CA THR A 384 -16.49 12.77 13.59
C THR A 384 -16.38 12.01 12.27
N ILE A 385 -17.31 12.29 11.35
CA ILE A 385 -17.41 11.58 10.07
C ILE A 385 -17.19 12.56 8.93
N LEU A 386 -16.03 12.47 8.27
CA LEU A 386 -15.81 13.01 6.94
C LEU A 386 -16.54 12.10 5.95
N ARG A 387 -17.74 12.48 5.50
CA ARG A 387 -18.53 11.75 4.50
C ARG A 387 -18.35 12.35 3.11
N ASN A 388 -17.60 11.63 2.28
CA ASN A 388 -17.45 11.93 0.88
C ASN A 388 -18.75 11.66 0.10
N HIS A 389 -19.17 12.61 -0.73
CA HIS A 389 -20.28 12.44 -1.70
C HIS A 389 -19.85 12.65 -3.14
N GLU A 390 -18.54 12.63 -3.43
CA GLU A 390 -18.03 12.53 -4.79
C GLU A 390 -18.15 11.07 -5.27
N ARG A 391 -18.51 10.88 -6.54
CA ARG A 391 -18.69 9.54 -7.12
C ARG A 391 -17.40 8.98 -7.66
N VAL A 392 -16.64 9.85 -8.30
CA VAL A 392 -15.48 9.47 -9.08
C VAL A 392 -14.24 9.55 -8.21
N TRP A 393 -13.85 10.74 -7.75
CA TRP A 393 -12.48 11.05 -7.34
C TRP A 393 -12.10 10.62 -5.91
N PRO A 394 -10.80 10.68 -5.56
CA PRO A 394 -10.34 10.41 -4.20
C PRO A 394 -10.97 11.36 -3.20
N SER A 395 -11.28 10.85 -2.01
CA SER A 395 -11.82 11.65 -0.92
C SER A 395 -10.74 12.59 -0.36
N ILE A 396 -9.68 12.03 0.22
CA ILE A 396 -8.53 12.79 0.70
C ILE A 396 -7.32 12.47 -0.17
N LYS A 397 -6.65 13.51 -0.66
CA LYS A 397 -5.53 13.42 -1.59
C LYS A 397 -4.32 14.15 -1.04
N ALA A 398 -3.21 13.44 -0.95
CA ALA A 398 -1.90 13.96 -0.55
C ALA A 398 -0.91 13.61 -1.65
N ILE A 399 -0.56 14.58 -2.50
CA ILE A 399 0.27 14.35 -3.70
C ILE A 399 1.34 15.44 -3.80
N GLY A 400 2.61 15.02 -3.77
CA GLY A 400 3.74 15.84 -4.23
C GLY A 400 3.78 15.93 -5.76
N GLU A 401 4.32 17.02 -6.29
CA GLU A 401 4.37 17.34 -7.72
C GLU A 401 5.62 16.77 -8.44
N GLY A 402 6.60 16.27 -7.68
CA GLY A 402 7.84 15.69 -8.20
C GLY A 402 8.86 16.72 -8.74
N SER A 403 10.09 16.28 -8.98
CA SER A 403 11.25 17.11 -9.40
C SER A 403 11.12 17.85 -10.74
N SER A 404 9.99 17.72 -11.44
CA SER A 404 9.76 18.37 -12.74
C SER A 404 9.29 19.83 -12.65
N ASN A 405 8.88 20.30 -11.46
CA ASN A 405 8.37 21.66 -11.27
C ASN A 405 9.47 22.63 -10.80
N THR A 406 9.31 23.91 -11.09
CA THR A 406 10.32 24.95 -10.80
C THR A 406 10.40 25.36 -9.33
N ASP A 407 9.48 24.89 -8.48
CA ASP A 407 9.54 25.08 -7.04
C ASP A 407 9.94 23.75 -6.36
N PRO A 408 11.19 23.61 -5.87
CA PRO A 408 11.64 22.37 -5.24
C PRO A 408 10.92 22.06 -3.92
N ARG A 409 10.15 22.99 -3.37
CA ARG A 409 9.30 22.73 -2.19
C ARG A 409 8.12 21.82 -2.52
N ASN A 410 7.69 21.78 -3.78
CA ASN A 410 6.54 20.97 -4.20
C ASN A 410 6.91 19.54 -4.61
N GLU A 411 8.19 19.12 -4.54
CA GLU A 411 8.59 17.77 -4.98
C GLU A 411 7.86 16.68 -4.18
N TYR A 412 7.66 16.92 -2.87
CA TYR A 412 7.01 16.04 -1.92
C TYR A 412 5.86 16.77 -1.21
N ILE A 413 5.02 16.03 -0.50
CA ILE A 413 4.19 16.59 0.58
C ILE A 413 4.75 16.10 1.93
N ASP A 414 5.22 17.02 2.77
CA ASP A 414 5.97 16.72 4.00
C ASP A 414 5.12 16.91 5.27
N THR A 415 5.15 15.91 6.15
CA THR A 415 4.62 15.96 7.52
C THR A 415 3.14 16.33 7.57
N TRP A 416 2.25 15.42 7.17
CA TRP A 416 0.79 15.62 7.28
C TRP A 416 0.11 14.46 8.00
N GLY A 417 -1.12 14.65 8.48
CA GLY A 417 -1.81 13.58 9.18
C GLY A 417 -3.31 13.69 9.37
N LEU A 418 -3.89 12.57 9.81
CA LEU A 418 -5.32 12.40 10.10
C LEU A 418 -5.48 11.68 11.45
N HIS A 419 -6.30 12.22 12.35
CA HIS A 419 -6.51 11.66 13.69
C HIS A 419 -7.98 11.51 14.03
N SER A 420 -8.33 10.40 14.70
CA SER A 420 -9.56 10.27 15.51
C SER A 420 -10.85 10.60 14.74
N LEU A 421 -11.03 10.05 13.53
CA LEU A 421 -12.18 10.32 12.66
C LEU A 421 -12.54 9.13 11.74
N THR A 422 -13.73 9.15 11.14
CA THR A 422 -14.08 8.26 10.02
C THR A 422 -14.00 9.00 8.68
N ILE A 423 -13.39 8.39 7.66
CA ILE A 423 -13.58 8.71 6.24
C ILE A 423 -14.61 7.72 5.67
N ASP A 424 -15.77 8.21 5.24
CA ASP A 424 -16.88 7.39 4.73
C ASP A 424 -17.27 7.84 3.32
N SER A 425 -17.78 6.92 2.51
CA SER A 425 -18.36 7.22 1.19
C SER A 425 -19.88 7.09 1.25
N ALA A 426 -20.60 8.11 0.79
CA ALA A 426 -22.07 8.10 0.71
C ALA A 426 -22.63 7.02 -0.23
N TYR A 427 -21.78 6.43 -1.09
CA TYR A 427 -22.17 5.44 -2.09
C TYR A 427 -21.81 4.01 -1.67
N THR A 428 -22.75 3.30 -1.06
CA THR A 428 -22.57 1.92 -0.56
C THR A 428 -22.90 0.83 -1.60
N GLY A 429 -23.75 1.15 -2.58
CA GLY A 429 -24.11 0.27 -3.70
C GLY A 429 -23.00 0.18 -4.75
N ASP A 430 -22.77 -1.04 -5.25
CA ASP A 430 -21.88 -1.39 -6.38
C ASP A 430 -20.64 -0.53 -6.61
N VAL A 431 -19.76 -0.60 -5.62
CA VAL A 431 -18.32 -0.31 -5.67
C VAL A 431 -17.55 -1.21 -6.69
N SER A 432 -18.20 -1.85 -7.66
CA SER A 432 -17.73 -3.13 -8.23
C SER A 432 -17.12 -3.06 -9.63
N THR A 433 -17.15 -1.93 -10.34
CA THR A 433 -16.77 -1.87 -11.78
C THR A 433 -15.87 -0.71 -12.21
N LEU A 434 -15.46 0.20 -11.30
CA LEU A 434 -14.83 1.49 -11.66
C LEU A 434 -13.46 1.67 -10.96
N PRO A 435 -12.42 0.95 -11.43
CA PRO A 435 -11.40 0.43 -10.53
C PRO A 435 -10.32 1.37 -9.96
N PHE A 436 -10.35 2.68 -10.21
CA PHE A 436 -9.17 3.53 -9.96
C PHE A 436 -9.41 4.89 -9.32
N THR A 437 -10.66 5.34 -9.16
CA THR A 437 -10.89 6.75 -8.83
C THR A 437 -11.39 6.98 -7.41
N ARG A 438 -12.31 6.15 -6.88
CA ARG A 438 -12.92 6.38 -5.56
C ARG A 438 -12.06 5.84 -4.43
N ILE A 439 -10.90 6.45 -4.23
CA ILE A 439 -9.93 6.12 -3.19
C ILE A 439 -10.25 6.93 -1.93
N ALA A 440 -10.28 6.35 -0.72
CA ALA A 440 -10.51 7.15 0.49
C ALA A 440 -9.30 8.05 0.80
N LEU A 441 -8.11 7.45 0.77
CA LEU A 441 -6.83 8.11 0.99
C LEU A 441 -5.87 7.80 -0.16
N GLU A 442 -5.65 8.76 -1.05
CA GLU A 442 -4.63 8.67 -2.11
C GLU A 442 -3.37 9.42 -1.68
N MET A 443 -2.25 8.71 -1.61
CA MET A 443 -0.94 9.25 -1.23
C MET A 443 0.07 9.03 -2.35
N PHE A 444 0.79 10.07 -2.76
CA PHE A 444 1.91 10.01 -3.71
C PHE A 444 3.00 10.99 -3.32
N LEU A 445 4.26 10.57 -3.32
CA LEU A 445 5.40 11.43 -2.96
C LEU A 445 5.23 12.09 -1.57
N CYS A 446 4.64 11.35 -0.61
CA CYS A 446 4.46 11.82 0.76
C CYS A 446 5.68 11.47 1.62
N HIS A 447 6.07 12.38 2.51
CA HIS A 447 7.12 12.20 3.50
C HIS A 447 6.56 12.43 4.90
N THR A 448 6.88 11.56 5.88
CA THR A 448 6.43 11.67 7.28
C THR A 448 4.89 11.74 7.42
N VAL A 449 4.19 10.67 7.05
CA VAL A 449 2.71 10.61 7.16
C VAL A 449 2.28 10.02 8.50
N THR A 450 1.32 10.64 9.19
CA THR A 450 0.76 10.11 10.45
C THR A 450 -0.76 9.95 10.39
N VAL A 451 -1.26 8.71 10.48
CA VAL A 451 -2.71 8.42 10.49
C VAL A 451 -3.04 7.54 11.69
N VAL A 452 -3.74 8.10 12.68
CA VAL A 452 -3.96 7.46 13.99
C VAL A 452 -5.44 7.44 14.36
N ASP A 453 -5.97 6.28 14.75
CA ASP A 453 -7.38 6.10 15.07
C ASP A 453 -8.31 6.61 13.96
N VAL A 454 -8.12 6.10 12.74
CA VAL A 454 -8.97 6.44 11.59
C VAL A 454 -9.72 5.21 11.08
N ASP A 455 -11.03 5.35 10.88
CA ASP A 455 -11.85 4.35 10.17
C ASP A 455 -12.04 4.80 8.71
N VAL A 456 -11.96 3.88 7.76
CA VAL A 456 -12.14 4.09 6.31
C VAL A 456 -13.23 3.15 5.81
N ARG A 457 -14.28 3.69 5.18
CA ARG A 457 -15.50 2.93 4.85
C ARG A 457 -16.08 3.20 3.47
N ASN A 458 -16.45 2.12 2.78
CA ASN A 458 -17.28 2.13 1.56
C ASN A 458 -16.61 2.71 0.28
N HIS A 459 -15.28 2.71 0.18
CA HIS A 459 -14.53 3.21 -0.99
C HIS A 459 -14.17 2.12 -2.00
N PHE A 460 -13.76 2.47 -3.22
CA PHE A 460 -13.22 1.48 -4.16
C PHE A 460 -11.87 0.95 -3.65
N ILE A 461 -10.98 1.85 -3.26
CA ILE A 461 -9.76 1.51 -2.50
C ILE A 461 -9.84 2.29 -1.19
N GLY A 462 -9.63 1.64 -0.05
CA GLY A 462 -9.51 2.35 1.22
C GLY A 462 -8.27 3.26 1.22
N VAL A 463 -7.09 2.65 1.17
CA VAL A 463 -5.80 3.38 1.14
C VAL A 463 -5.00 3.01 -0.09
N SER A 464 -4.51 4.01 -0.83
CA SER A 464 -3.52 3.86 -1.92
C SER A 464 -2.25 4.61 -1.56
N GLU A 465 -1.25 3.88 -1.09
CA GLU A 465 0.07 4.40 -0.70
C GLU A 465 1.06 4.20 -1.85
N ARG A 466 1.47 5.28 -2.51
CA ARG A 466 2.38 5.23 -3.66
C ARG A 466 3.62 6.05 -3.35
N CYS A 467 4.82 5.51 -3.58
CA CYS A 467 6.07 6.27 -3.52
C CYS A 467 6.15 7.22 -2.30
N SER A 468 5.91 6.70 -1.10
CA SER A 468 5.77 7.50 0.13
C SER A 468 6.66 6.95 1.23
N TRP A 469 7.19 7.81 2.10
CA TRP A 469 8.28 7.47 3.02
C TRP A 469 7.99 7.92 4.45
N TYR A 470 8.49 7.14 5.41
CA TYR A 470 8.27 7.34 6.86
C TYR A 470 6.78 7.46 7.21
N THR A 471 5.96 6.56 6.69
CA THR A 471 4.53 6.53 6.96
C THR A 471 4.25 5.73 8.24
N HIS A 472 3.33 6.24 9.07
CA HIS A 472 2.92 5.65 10.35
C HIS A 472 1.39 5.59 10.42
N PHE A 473 0.87 4.38 10.40
CA PHE A 473 -0.55 4.08 10.54
C PHE A 473 -0.79 3.34 11.86
N GLU A 474 -1.70 3.83 12.70
CA GLU A 474 -1.99 3.24 14.00
C GLU A 474 -3.49 3.14 14.29
N ASN A 475 -3.94 1.97 14.73
CA ASN A 475 -5.36 1.67 14.99
C ASN A 475 -6.31 1.91 13.80
N VAL A 476 -5.77 2.02 12.57
CA VAL A 476 -6.53 2.31 11.35
C VAL A 476 -7.35 1.10 10.94
N LYS A 477 -8.64 1.29 10.65
CA LYS A 477 -9.52 0.22 10.16
C LYS A 477 -10.07 0.54 8.78
N VAL A 478 -9.91 -0.37 7.83
CA VAL A 478 -10.46 -0.27 6.47
C VAL A 478 -11.53 -1.35 6.25
N GLU A 479 -12.78 -0.94 6.02
CA GLU A 479 -13.92 -1.86 5.89
C GLU A 479 -14.93 -1.51 4.79
N GLY A 480 -15.63 -2.54 4.27
CA GLY A 480 -16.69 -2.37 3.27
C GLY A 480 -16.23 -1.81 1.91
N CYS A 481 -14.92 -1.70 1.68
CA CYS A 481 -14.35 -1.22 0.43
C CYS A 481 -14.34 -2.33 -0.63
N TYR A 482 -13.99 -2.01 -1.89
CA TYR A 482 -13.70 -3.07 -2.87
C TYR A 482 -12.32 -3.68 -2.57
N ASN A 483 -11.25 -2.90 -2.63
CA ASN A 483 -9.94 -3.28 -2.08
C ASN A 483 -9.67 -2.51 -0.79
N GLY A 484 -9.06 -3.16 0.20
CA GLY A 484 -8.71 -2.50 1.46
C GLY A 484 -7.52 -1.55 1.30
N TRP A 485 -6.32 -2.11 1.20
CA TRP A 485 -5.05 -1.37 1.13
C TRP A 485 -4.27 -1.72 -0.13
N GLN A 486 -3.67 -0.72 -0.78
CA GLN A 486 -2.84 -0.92 -1.96
C GLN A 486 -1.53 -0.13 -1.87
N VAL A 487 -0.41 -0.83 -2.03
CA VAL A 487 0.92 -0.28 -2.31
C VAL A 487 1.30 -0.74 -3.73
N PRO A 488 0.83 -0.05 -4.78
CA PRO A 488 1.12 -0.43 -6.17
C PRO A 488 2.58 -0.13 -6.53
N TYR A 489 3.08 -0.81 -7.57
CA TYR A 489 4.43 -0.59 -8.10
C TYR A 489 4.66 0.88 -8.49
N PHE A 490 5.80 1.42 -8.08
CA PHE A 490 6.35 2.66 -8.61
C PHE A 490 7.87 2.49 -8.76
N GLN A 491 8.51 3.29 -9.63
CA GLN A 491 9.95 3.19 -9.90
C GLN A 491 10.83 3.51 -8.69
N VAL A 492 10.26 4.21 -7.69
CA VAL A 492 10.86 4.45 -6.39
C VAL A 492 9.91 3.90 -5.33
N SER A 493 10.39 2.95 -4.53
CA SER A 493 9.59 2.18 -3.58
C SER A 493 9.22 3.02 -2.34
N ALA A 494 7.99 2.84 -1.83
CA ALA A 494 7.53 3.45 -0.58
C ALA A 494 8.27 2.86 0.63
N THR A 495 8.96 3.67 1.46
CA THR A 495 9.79 3.20 2.60
C THR A 495 10.20 4.21 3.68
N PRO A 496 10.44 3.78 4.93
CA PRO A 496 9.77 2.67 5.59
C PRO A 496 8.30 3.01 5.79
N SER A 497 7.43 2.01 5.67
CA SER A 497 6.00 2.14 5.94
C SER A 497 5.63 1.24 7.13
N ASN A 498 5.04 1.82 8.18
CA ASN A 498 4.76 1.13 9.45
C ASN A 498 3.27 1.17 9.79
N HIS A 499 2.72 0.01 10.13
CA HIS A 499 1.32 -0.17 10.51
C HIS A 499 1.25 -0.87 11.86
N ILE A 500 0.53 -0.30 12.81
CA ILE A 500 0.40 -0.80 14.18
C ILE A 500 -1.07 -0.98 14.51
N ASN A 501 -1.45 -2.19 14.90
CA ASN A 501 -2.82 -2.58 15.25
C ASN A 501 -3.88 -2.20 14.18
N CYS A 502 -3.46 -2.16 12.92
CA CYS A 502 -4.34 -1.83 11.80
C CYS A 502 -5.20 -3.03 11.40
N THR A 503 -6.43 -2.78 10.93
CA THR A 503 -7.41 -3.81 10.59
C THR A 503 -7.97 -3.61 9.19
N ILE A 504 -7.96 -4.65 8.36
CA ILE A 504 -8.57 -4.65 7.02
C ILE A 504 -9.64 -5.73 6.99
N LYS A 505 -10.92 -5.35 6.90
CA LYS A 505 -12.02 -6.30 7.12
C LYS A 505 -13.25 -6.12 6.23
N ASP A 506 -13.92 -7.22 5.92
CA ASP A 506 -15.23 -7.22 5.24
C ASP A 506 -15.22 -6.46 3.88
N ASN A 507 -14.09 -6.50 3.15
CA ASN A 507 -13.95 -5.88 1.83
C ASN A 507 -14.36 -6.86 0.70
N LYS A 508 -14.92 -6.32 -0.40
CA LYS A 508 -15.51 -7.11 -1.51
C LYS A 508 -14.48 -7.78 -2.44
N GLY A 509 -13.23 -7.37 -2.35
CA GLY A 509 -12.08 -7.82 -3.14
C GLY A 509 -10.90 -8.14 -2.24
N MET A 510 -9.69 -7.74 -2.64
CA MET A 510 -8.46 -8.06 -1.90
C MET A 510 -8.36 -7.21 -0.62
N GLY A 511 -7.97 -7.82 0.49
CA GLY A 511 -7.65 -7.08 1.72
C GLY A 511 -6.47 -6.14 1.48
N MET A 512 -5.31 -6.69 1.18
CA MET A 512 -4.06 -5.95 0.96
C MET A 512 -3.38 -6.37 -0.35
N TYR A 513 -2.95 -5.39 -1.14
CA TYR A 513 -2.12 -5.58 -2.32
C TYR A 513 -0.79 -4.84 -2.17
N LEU A 514 0.33 -5.57 -2.19
CA LEU A 514 1.68 -5.01 -2.14
C LEU A 514 2.42 -5.37 -3.43
N ASN A 515 3.00 -4.40 -4.11
CA ASN A 515 3.82 -4.64 -5.30
C ASN A 515 5.12 -3.84 -5.22
N SER A 516 6.22 -4.56 -4.94
CA SER A 516 7.58 -4.01 -4.79
C SER A 516 7.79 -2.90 -3.73
N PRO A 517 7.26 -2.99 -2.49
CA PRO A 517 7.74 -2.13 -1.40
C PRO A 517 9.15 -2.58 -0.96
N ASP A 518 10.09 -1.65 -0.72
CA ASP A 518 11.42 -2.06 -0.21
C ASP A 518 11.35 -2.42 1.29
N VAL A 519 10.56 -1.70 2.11
CA VAL A 519 10.43 -1.86 3.57
C VAL A 519 8.99 -1.56 4.02
N PHE A 520 8.24 -2.60 4.39
CA PHE A 520 6.85 -2.52 4.86
C PHE A 520 6.67 -3.36 6.13
N ASN A 521 6.19 -2.75 7.21
CA ASN A 521 5.99 -3.41 8.50
C ASN A 521 4.52 -3.32 8.92
N TRP A 522 3.97 -4.44 9.40
CA TRP A 522 2.61 -4.52 9.95
C TRP A 522 2.63 -5.33 11.25
N VAL A 523 2.33 -4.68 12.38
CA VAL A 523 2.42 -5.25 13.73
C VAL A 523 1.05 -5.24 14.39
N GLY A 524 0.51 -6.43 14.66
CA GLY A 524 -0.80 -6.64 15.28
C GLY A 524 -1.98 -6.42 14.34
N GLY A 525 -3.18 -6.32 14.91
CA GLY A 525 -4.43 -6.15 14.16
C GLY A 525 -4.83 -7.38 13.33
N ALA A 526 -5.64 -7.17 12.29
CA ALA A 526 -6.25 -8.26 11.53
C ALA A 526 -6.46 -7.95 10.04
N ILE A 527 -6.41 -8.97 9.19
CA ILE A 527 -6.77 -8.95 7.77
C ILE A 527 -7.79 -10.07 7.55
N GLU A 528 -9.08 -9.75 7.62
CA GLU A 528 -10.14 -10.74 7.83
C GLU A 528 -11.39 -10.56 6.96
N ARG A 529 -12.06 -11.67 6.59
CA ARG A 529 -13.32 -11.68 5.84
C ARG A 529 -13.32 -10.86 4.53
N ASN A 530 -12.16 -10.70 3.91
CA ASN A 530 -12.03 -10.06 2.60
C ASN A 530 -12.31 -11.09 1.51
N ALA A 531 -13.30 -10.83 0.65
CA ALA A 531 -13.85 -11.84 -0.26
C ALA A 531 -12.87 -12.27 -1.36
N GLY A 532 -11.97 -11.39 -1.82
CA GLY A 532 -10.98 -11.66 -2.87
C GLY A 532 -9.65 -12.25 -2.39
N GLY A 533 -9.41 -12.33 -1.07
CA GLY A 533 -8.15 -12.78 -0.48
C GLY A 533 -7.63 -11.85 0.61
N GLY A 534 -6.67 -12.32 1.40
CA GLY A 534 -6.11 -11.56 2.52
C GLY A 534 -5.02 -10.59 2.07
N VAL A 535 -3.84 -11.12 1.74
CA VAL A 535 -2.66 -10.38 1.30
C VAL A 535 -2.13 -10.96 -0.02
N LEU A 536 -1.92 -10.11 -1.01
CA LEU A 536 -1.21 -10.44 -2.26
C LEU A 536 0.08 -9.61 -2.35
N ILE A 537 1.24 -10.29 -2.43
CA ILE A 537 2.56 -9.64 -2.54
C ILE A 537 3.22 -10.01 -3.87
N GLN A 538 3.48 -9.02 -4.72
CA GLN A 538 4.01 -9.19 -6.08
C GLN A 538 5.25 -8.33 -6.34
N GLY A 539 5.85 -8.54 -7.52
CA GLY A 539 6.95 -7.73 -8.03
C GLY A 539 8.35 -8.19 -7.56
N GLY A 540 9.36 -7.88 -8.37
CA GLY A 540 10.72 -8.40 -8.20
C GLY A 540 11.66 -7.55 -7.34
N GLN A 541 11.25 -6.36 -6.88
CA GLN A 541 12.13 -5.45 -6.11
C GLN A 541 11.86 -5.45 -4.60
N THR A 542 10.86 -6.19 -4.12
CA THR A 542 10.53 -6.32 -2.69
C THR A 542 11.73 -6.81 -1.88
N ARG A 543 12.14 -6.07 -0.83
CA ARG A 543 13.34 -6.39 -0.02
C ARG A 543 13.05 -6.80 1.42
N THR A 544 12.07 -6.20 2.07
CA THR A 544 11.74 -6.46 3.49
C THR A 544 10.26 -6.18 3.74
N VAL A 545 9.45 -7.22 3.85
CA VAL A 545 8.03 -7.11 4.25
C VAL A 545 7.81 -7.94 5.49
N THR A 546 7.46 -7.33 6.61
CA THR A 546 7.27 -8.01 7.90
C THR A 546 5.84 -7.86 8.38
N PHE A 547 5.18 -8.99 8.64
CA PHE A 547 3.95 -9.07 9.43
C PHE A 547 4.31 -9.70 10.79
N ASP A 548 3.92 -9.08 11.91
CA ASP A 548 4.14 -9.64 13.26
C ASP A 548 2.85 -9.61 14.08
N THR A 549 2.48 -10.70 14.74
CA THR A 549 1.24 -10.87 15.56
C THR A 549 -0.08 -10.61 14.83
N VAL A 550 -0.10 -10.68 13.50
CA VAL A 550 -1.29 -10.37 12.67
C VAL A 550 -2.25 -11.56 12.60
N ASN A 551 -3.55 -11.29 12.71
CA ASN A 551 -4.60 -12.29 12.47
C ASN A 551 -5.09 -12.26 11.02
N LEU A 552 -4.92 -13.35 10.26
CA LEU A 552 -5.43 -13.50 8.90
C LEU A 552 -6.58 -14.51 8.90
N GLU A 553 -7.83 -14.05 8.79
CA GLU A 553 -8.99 -14.85 9.22
C GLU A 553 -10.18 -14.83 8.24
N SER A 554 -10.69 -16.01 7.85
CA SER A 554 -11.88 -16.20 6.99
C SER A 554 -11.92 -15.35 5.72
N ASN A 555 -10.75 -15.07 5.10
CA ASN A 555 -10.71 -14.44 3.78
C ASN A 555 -11.21 -15.44 2.71
N GLY A 556 -11.98 -14.98 1.72
CA GLY A 556 -12.63 -15.86 0.73
C GLY A 556 -11.66 -16.44 -0.30
N GLY A 557 -10.81 -15.58 -0.87
CA GLY A 557 -9.62 -15.97 -1.62
C GLY A 557 -8.47 -16.39 -0.70
N ILE A 558 -7.31 -16.71 -1.28
CA ILE A 558 -6.13 -17.17 -0.53
C ILE A 558 -5.74 -16.12 0.54
N PRO A 559 -5.58 -16.50 1.82
CA PRO A 559 -5.19 -15.58 2.88
C PRO A 559 -3.84 -14.89 2.65
N VAL A 560 -2.85 -15.60 2.09
CA VAL A 560 -1.58 -15.02 1.61
C VAL A 560 -1.19 -15.65 0.27
N GLU A 561 -1.06 -14.83 -0.77
CA GLU A 561 -0.48 -15.23 -2.06
C GLU A 561 0.75 -14.37 -2.35
N ILE A 562 1.86 -15.00 -2.73
CA ILE A 562 3.14 -14.32 -2.92
C ILE A 562 3.82 -14.76 -4.23
N GLY A 563 4.31 -13.77 -4.96
CA GLY A 563 4.83 -13.90 -6.32
C GLY A 563 3.72 -13.78 -7.37
N ASP A 564 4.12 -13.85 -8.63
CA ASP A 564 3.23 -13.93 -9.79
C ASP A 564 3.59 -15.15 -10.66
N ASP A 565 2.66 -15.56 -11.52
CA ASP A 565 2.89 -16.63 -12.51
C ASP A 565 3.96 -16.23 -13.56
N ASP A 566 4.23 -14.92 -13.71
CA ASP A 566 5.30 -14.36 -14.56
C ASP A 566 6.70 -14.61 -13.99
N GLY A 567 6.81 -15.11 -12.76
CA GLY A 567 8.06 -15.56 -12.16
C GLY A 567 8.89 -14.43 -11.51
N ASN A 568 8.28 -13.30 -11.15
CA ASN A 568 8.93 -12.34 -10.25
C ASN A 568 8.98 -12.92 -8.84
N ALA A 569 10.17 -12.96 -8.25
CA ALA A 569 10.38 -13.44 -6.90
C ALA A 569 10.60 -12.25 -5.94
N PRO A 570 9.58 -11.80 -5.20
CA PRO A 570 9.81 -10.86 -4.11
C PRO A 570 10.71 -11.51 -3.05
N THR A 571 11.44 -10.70 -2.27
CA THR A 571 12.44 -11.20 -1.31
C THR A 571 12.28 -10.61 0.09
N GLY A 572 12.81 -11.31 1.09
CA GLY A 572 12.82 -10.86 2.49
C GLY A 572 11.42 -10.69 3.09
N ILE A 573 10.52 -11.62 2.82
CA ILE A 573 9.15 -11.59 3.36
C ILE A 573 9.11 -12.43 4.64
N CYS A 574 8.61 -11.86 5.73
CA CYS A 574 8.57 -12.49 7.05
C CYS A 574 7.16 -12.39 7.66
N PHE A 575 6.63 -13.49 8.19
CA PHE A 575 5.46 -13.49 9.08
C PHE A 575 5.85 -14.09 10.43
N ARG A 576 5.65 -13.34 11.51
CA ARG A 576 6.03 -13.71 12.88
C ARG A 576 4.79 -13.75 13.76
N ASN A 577 4.62 -14.80 14.56
CA ASN A 577 3.53 -14.96 15.52
C ASN A 577 2.11 -14.79 14.92
N CYS A 578 1.97 -14.86 13.59
CA CYS A 578 0.71 -14.67 12.87
C CYS A 578 -0.19 -15.90 12.98
N SER A 579 -1.51 -15.69 12.98
CA SER A 579 -2.46 -16.80 12.88
C SER A 579 -3.29 -16.72 11.60
N PHE A 580 -3.29 -17.80 10.84
CA PHE A 580 -4.07 -18.05 9.64
C PHE A 580 -5.26 -18.94 10.03
N LYS A 581 -6.49 -18.44 9.94
CA LYS A 581 -7.68 -19.19 10.38
C LYS A 581 -8.80 -19.12 9.35
N HIS A 582 -9.57 -20.19 9.24
CA HIS A 582 -10.81 -20.19 8.48
C HIS A 582 -11.92 -20.89 9.29
N TRP A 583 -12.98 -20.16 9.65
CA TRP A 583 -13.96 -20.61 10.65
C TRP A 583 -15.25 -21.21 10.09
N ASP A 584 -15.45 -21.22 8.78
CA ASP A 584 -16.76 -21.39 8.16
C ASP A 584 -17.24 -22.87 8.11
N GLY A 585 -16.66 -23.74 8.95
CA GLY A 585 -16.97 -25.17 9.11
C GLY A 585 -16.51 -26.06 7.95
N VAL A 586 -16.34 -25.50 6.76
CA VAL A 586 -15.64 -26.08 5.60
C VAL A 586 -14.14 -25.77 5.74
N LYS A 587 -13.25 -26.56 5.12
CA LYS A 587 -11.82 -26.23 5.03
C LYS A 587 -11.57 -25.38 3.79
N GLN A 588 -10.85 -24.26 3.95
CA GLN A 588 -10.35 -23.50 2.82
C GLN A 588 -9.17 -24.23 2.17
N ASP A 589 -9.01 -24.13 0.86
CA ASP A 589 -8.06 -24.98 0.13
C ASP A 589 -6.60 -24.75 0.51
N VAL A 590 -6.16 -23.48 0.53
CA VAL A 590 -4.77 -23.09 0.80
C VAL A 590 -4.75 -21.88 1.73
N ALA A 591 -3.90 -21.89 2.77
CA ALA A 591 -3.68 -20.71 3.62
C ALA A 591 -2.63 -19.75 3.03
N ILE A 592 -1.51 -20.31 2.57
CA ILE A 592 -0.41 -19.57 1.97
C ILE A 592 -0.03 -20.23 0.64
N LYS A 593 0.03 -19.47 -0.46
CA LYS A 593 0.50 -19.94 -1.76
C LYS A 593 1.72 -19.14 -2.20
N LEU A 594 2.83 -19.85 -2.46
CA LEU A 594 4.08 -19.25 -2.93
C LEU A 594 4.32 -19.70 -4.38
N HIS A 595 4.34 -18.74 -5.31
CA HIS A 595 4.66 -19.01 -6.71
C HIS A 595 6.16 -19.11 -6.92
N ARG A 596 6.89 -18.05 -6.56
CA ARG A 596 8.36 -18.00 -6.62
C ARG A 596 8.86 -16.97 -5.62
N ILE A 597 9.76 -17.35 -4.71
CA ILE A 597 10.27 -16.46 -3.64
C ILE A 597 11.71 -16.79 -3.31
N VAL A 598 12.49 -15.78 -2.92
CA VAL A 598 13.80 -15.97 -2.28
C VAL A 598 13.77 -15.34 -0.88
N GLY A 599 13.90 -16.16 0.16
CA GLY A 599 13.93 -15.68 1.55
C GLY A 599 12.55 -15.36 2.12
N PHE A 600 11.65 -16.35 2.13
CA PHE A 600 10.42 -16.33 2.92
C PHE A 600 10.67 -16.89 4.33
N GLU A 601 10.22 -16.19 5.37
CA GLU A 601 10.33 -16.64 6.77
C GLU A 601 8.95 -16.69 7.44
N LEU A 602 8.66 -17.80 8.12
CA LEU A 602 7.51 -17.97 9.00
C LEU A 602 8.00 -18.36 10.39
N THR A 603 7.91 -17.47 11.38
CA THR A 603 8.29 -17.77 12.77
C THR A 603 7.05 -17.83 13.67
N SER A 604 6.85 -18.97 14.33
CA SER A 604 5.70 -19.29 15.17
C SER A 604 4.31 -19.07 14.51
N PRO A 605 4.08 -19.49 13.25
CA PRO A 605 2.76 -19.35 12.62
C PRO A 605 1.75 -20.34 13.22
N LYS A 606 0.48 -19.93 13.34
CA LYS A 606 -0.64 -20.84 13.68
C LYS A 606 -1.62 -20.96 12.52
N PHE A 607 -1.83 -22.17 12.01
CA PHE A 607 -2.81 -22.50 10.98
C PHE A 607 -4.03 -23.18 11.60
N PHE A 608 -5.23 -22.82 11.15
CA PHE A 608 -6.49 -23.43 11.58
C PHE A 608 -7.43 -23.71 10.40
N ASN A 609 -7.76 -24.99 10.19
CA ASN A 609 -8.85 -25.48 9.32
C ASN A 609 -8.64 -25.25 7.79
N TYR A 610 -7.54 -25.76 7.24
CA TYR A 610 -7.20 -25.72 5.81
C TYR A 610 -7.00 -27.10 5.16
N ASN A 611 -7.18 -27.23 3.84
CA ASN A 611 -6.79 -28.45 3.11
C ASN A 611 -5.27 -28.53 2.94
N VAL A 612 -4.60 -27.39 2.69
CA VAL A 612 -3.15 -27.24 2.63
C VAL A 612 -2.76 -25.97 3.39
N ALA A 613 -1.81 -26.04 4.32
CA ALA A 613 -1.32 -24.83 4.97
C ALA A 613 -0.43 -23.99 4.02
N ILE A 614 0.55 -24.61 3.35
CA ILE A 614 1.49 -23.94 2.45
C ILE A 614 1.57 -24.70 1.11
N ASP A 615 1.19 -24.04 0.01
CA ASP A 615 1.27 -24.58 -1.35
C ASP A 615 2.45 -23.97 -2.11
N LEU A 616 3.29 -24.84 -2.68
CA LEU A 616 4.55 -24.54 -3.37
C LEU A 616 4.55 -25.15 -4.78
N SER A 617 3.39 -25.56 -5.31
CA SER A 617 3.31 -26.29 -6.57
C SER A 617 3.68 -25.48 -7.82
N THR A 618 3.68 -24.14 -7.75
CA THR A 618 3.82 -23.28 -8.94
C THR A 618 5.24 -22.76 -9.22
N GLY A 619 6.24 -23.05 -8.37
CA GLY A 619 7.63 -22.72 -8.71
C GLY A 619 8.67 -22.87 -7.61
N ASN A 620 9.90 -22.51 -7.94
CA ASN A 620 11.06 -22.62 -7.05
C ASN A 620 11.02 -21.52 -5.98
N SER A 621 10.80 -21.92 -4.72
CA SER A 621 10.78 -21.01 -3.57
C SER A 621 11.79 -21.43 -2.48
N SER A 622 12.50 -20.46 -1.90
CA SER A 622 13.34 -20.64 -0.71
C SER A 622 12.62 -20.09 0.51
N PHE A 623 12.40 -20.94 1.52
CA PHE A 623 11.63 -20.59 2.71
C PHE A 623 12.09 -21.30 3.99
N VAL A 624 11.82 -20.66 5.13
CA VAL A 624 12.07 -21.17 6.49
C VAL A 624 10.77 -21.07 7.30
N VAL A 625 10.42 -22.13 8.01
CA VAL A 625 9.29 -22.20 8.96
C VAL A 625 9.81 -22.72 10.30
N THR A 626 9.59 -21.96 11.36
CA THR A 626 10.06 -22.26 12.72
C THR A 626 8.88 -22.28 13.68
N ASN A 627 8.77 -23.31 14.51
CA ASN A 627 7.70 -23.51 15.49
C ASN A 627 6.25 -23.39 14.96
N PRO A 628 5.89 -23.98 13.80
CA PRO A 628 4.53 -23.90 13.31
C PRO A 628 3.54 -24.71 14.17
N SER A 629 2.30 -24.24 14.24
CA SER A 629 1.16 -24.97 14.82
C SER A 629 0.12 -25.21 13.72
N PHE A 630 -0.28 -26.47 13.50
CA PHE A 630 -1.28 -26.84 12.50
C PHE A 630 -2.48 -27.51 13.18
N ASP A 631 -3.60 -26.80 13.24
CA ASP A 631 -4.85 -27.27 13.82
C ASP A 631 -5.88 -27.48 12.71
N GLY A 632 -6.57 -28.62 12.69
CA GLY A 632 -7.54 -28.96 11.65
C GLY A 632 -7.02 -29.01 10.20
N CYS A 633 -5.71 -28.96 9.93
CA CYS A 633 -5.18 -29.01 8.55
C CYS A 633 -5.15 -30.45 7.97
N ASN A 634 -5.48 -30.64 6.69
CA ASN A 634 -5.35 -31.96 6.03
C ASN A 634 -3.90 -32.26 5.57
N ASN A 635 -3.22 -31.26 5.00
CA ASN A 635 -1.82 -31.32 4.58
C ASN A 635 -1.10 -30.06 5.07
N TYR A 636 0.19 -30.16 5.39
CA TYR A 636 1.00 -29.01 5.78
C TYR A 636 1.64 -28.34 4.55
N TYR A 637 2.22 -29.15 3.66
CA TYR A 637 2.93 -28.69 2.47
C TYR A 637 2.44 -29.44 1.22
N LYS A 638 2.40 -28.74 0.07
CA LYS A 638 2.14 -29.30 -1.25
C LYS A 638 3.25 -28.90 -2.23
N PHE A 639 3.79 -29.88 -2.96
CA PHE A 639 4.89 -29.70 -3.91
C PHE A 639 4.58 -30.39 -5.25
N GLU A 640 5.04 -29.83 -6.36
CA GLU A 640 4.95 -30.49 -7.68
C GLU A 640 6.32 -30.72 -8.32
N GLY A 641 7.03 -31.74 -7.83
CA GLY A 641 8.13 -32.41 -8.56
C GLY A 641 9.40 -31.60 -8.83
N GLY A 642 9.44 -30.32 -8.45
CA GLY A 642 10.63 -29.48 -8.55
C GLY A 642 11.74 -29.97 -7.62
N ILE A 643 12.99 -29.87 -8.08
CA ILE A 643 14.16 -30.08 -7.23
C ILE A 643 14.21 -28.92 -6.23
N LEU A 644 14.23 -29.24 -4.93
CA LEU A 644 14.61 -28.31 -3.86
C LEU A 644 16.08 -27.92 -4.02
N ASN A 645 16.34 -27.00 -4.95
CA ASN A 645 17.68 -26.58 -5.33
C ASN A 645 18.14 -25.42 -4.43
N SER A 646 18.26 -25.71 -3.14
CA SER A 646 18.57 -24.76 -2.09
C SER A 646 20.07 -24.81 -1.75
N THR A 647 20.87 -23.94 -2.36
CA THR A 647 22.29 -23.74 -1.98
C THR A 647 22.42 -23.15 -0.56
N TYR A 648 21.32 -22.62 0.00
CA TYR A 648 21.18 -22.21 1.40
C TYR A 648 19.82 -22.68 1.94
N TYR A 649 19.82 -23.18 3.18
CA TYR A 649 18.96 -24.21 3.78
C TYR A 649 17.43 -24.13 3.66
N LEU A 650 16.83 -25.33 3.67
CA LEU A 650 15.41 -25.62 3.94
C LEU A 650 15.21 -25.96 5.43
N CYS A 651 14.30 -25.23 6.09
CA CYS A 651 13.22 -25.69 7.02
C CYS A 651 13.31 -27.14 7.60
N LEU A 652 13.12 -27.46 8.90
CA LEU A 652 12.09 -27.09 9.89
C LEU A 652 12.61 -27.30 11.36
N LYS A 653 12.02 -26.65 12.37
CA LYS A 653 12.03 -27.16 13.77
C LYS A 653 10.72 -26.81 14.50
N GLY A 654 10.34 -27.67 15.44
CA GLY A 654 8.95 -27.96 15.77
C GLY A 654 8.71 -29.37 15.22
N ASP A 655 8.73 -30.35 16.12
CA ASP A 655 8.91 -31.79 15.84
C ASP A 655 8.10 -32.34 14.65
N TRP A 656 8.57 -33.47 14.11
CA TRP A 656 8.10 -34.19 12.91
C TRP A 656 8.85 -33.86 11.60
N ASP A 657 9.38 -34.90 10.93
CA ASP A 657 10.39 -34.84 9.87
C ASP A 657 9.90 -35.27 8.47
N GLY A 658 10.52 -34.66 7.46
CA GLY A 658 10.44 -34.95 6.03
C GLY A 658 11.48 -34.12 5.27
N ILE A 659 12.72 -34.11 5.79
CA ILE A 659 13.77 -33.11 5.52
C ILE A 659 15.09 -33.82 5.15
N ILE A 660 16.08 -33.08 4.64
CA ILE A 660 17.48 -33.53 4.67
C ILE A 660 17.98 -33.46 6.13
N GLY A 661 17.95 -34.58 6.85
CA GLY A 661 18.41 -34.64 8.23
C GLY A 661 19.93 -34.79 8.35
N GLN A 662 20.56 -34.04 9.26
CA GLN A 662 21.91 -34.35 9.73
C GLN A 662 21.84 -35.46 10.78
N THR A 663 22.27 -36.66 10.42
CA THR A 663 22.49 -37.77 11.36
C THR A 663 23.83 -37.59 12.08
N SER A 664 24.07 -38.39 13.12
CA SER A 664 25.39 -38.48 13.79
C SER A 664 26.54 -38.96 12.88
N THR A 665 26.24 -39.34 11.62
CA THR A 665 27.22 -39.77 10.61
C THR A 665 27.17 -38.97 9.29
N GLY A 666 26.32 -37.94 9.17
CA GLY A 666 26.23 -37.06 7.99
C GLY A 666 24.81 -36.73 7.53
N TRP A 667 24.68 -35.93 6.47
CA TRP A 667 23.40 -35.55 5.86
C TRP A 667 22.83 -36.65 4.95
N SER A 668 21.52 -36.91 5.02
CA SER A 668 20.83 -37.83 4.11
C SER A 668 19.62 -37.17 3.42
N GLN A 669 19.55 -37.29 2.09
CA GLN A 669 18.43 -36.78 1.28
C GLN A 669 17.33 -37.83 1.19
N LEU A 670 16.12 -37.49 1.65
CA LEU A 670 14.91 -38.25 1.33
C LEU A 670 14.32 -37.73 0.01
N LEU A 671 14.13 -38.64 -0.96
CA LEU A 671 13.37 -38.38 -2.18
C LEU A 671 11.91 -38.76 -1.93
N PRO A 672 10.95 -37.81 -1.87
CA PRO A 672 9.55 -38.16 -1.71
C PRO A 672 9.05 -38.85 -2.97
N THR A 673 8.59 -40.10 -2.85
CA THR A 673 7.97 -40.85 -3.95
C THR A 673 6.50 -40.48 -4.15
N THR A 674 5.91 -39.65 -3.28
CA THR A 674 4.52 -39.18 -3.34
C THR A 674 4.44 -37.65 -3.27
N LYS A 675 3.53 -37.04 -4.04
CA LYS A 675 3.34 -35.57 -4.13
C LYS A 675 2.78 -34.91 -2.85
N THR A 676 2.36 -35.71 -1.87
CA THR A 676 1.83 -35.26 -0.56
C THR A 676 2.36 -36.15 0.56
N ILE A 677 2.39 -35.61 1.78
CA ILE A 677 2.74 -36.32 3.02
C ILE A 677 1.54 -36.19 3.98
N SER A 678 0.97 -37.33 4.39
CA SER A 678 -0.20 -37.37 5.29
C SER A 678 0.18 -37.47 6.78
N LEU A 679 -0.73 -37.05 7.65
CA LEU A 679 -0.56 -37.06 9.12
C LEU A 679 -0.15 -38.45 9.68
N ALA A 680 -0.64 -39.54 9.09
CA ALA A 680 -0.29 -40.90 9.52
C ALA A 680 1.15 -41.28 9.12
N GLN A 681 1.58 -40.93 7.90
CA GLN A 681 2.96 -41.15 7.45
C GLN A 681 3.96 -40.35 8.27
N VAL A 682 3.55 -39.15 8.72
CA VAL A 682 4.27 -38.38 9.73
C VAL A 682 4.35 -39.17 11.03
N ALA A 683 3.20 -39.57 11.60
CA ALA A 683 3.07 -40.27 12.89
C ALA A 683 3.94 -41.53 13.03
N ASP A 684 4.18 -42.28 11.94
CA ASP A 684 5.03 -43.47 11.94
C ASP A 684 6.55 -43.16 11.89
N HIS A 685 6.97 -41.96 11.45
CA HIS A 685 8.39 -41.60 11.32
C HIS A 685 9.02 -41.12 12.64
N MET A 686 8.45 -40.16 13.40
CA MET A 686 9.07 -39.81 14.70
C MET A 686 8.97 -40.92 15.75
N ALA A 687 8.09 -41.92 15.59
CA ALA A 687 8.16 -43.13 16.40
C ALA A 687 9.56 -43.77 16.35
N GLN A 688 10.31 -43.55 15.26
CA GLN A 688 11.69 -43.98 15.05
C GLN A 688 12.73 -42.90 15.43
N LEU A 689 12.34 -41.62 15.54
CA LEU A 689 13.23 -40.48 15.86
C LEU A 689 13.30 -40.14 17.36
N THR A 690 12.49 -40.76 18.23
CA THR A 690 12.41 -40.54 19.69
C THR A 690 13.69 -40.86 20.50
N THR A 691 14.85 -41.00 19.86
CA THR A 691 16.16 -41.13 20.51
C THR A 691 16.99 -39.83 20.53
N SER A 692 16.60 -38.78 19.78
CA SER A 692 17.22 -37.46 19.93
C SER A 692 16.55 -36.65 21.05
N THR A 693 17.30 -36.39 22.12
CA THR A 693 16.80 -35.63 23.27
C THR A 693 16.66 -34.16 22.91
N LEU A 694 15.48 -33.57 23.14
CA LEU A 694 15.24 -32.15 22.95
C LEU A 694 16.18 -31.35 23.88
N LEU A 695 17.21 -30.72 23.30
CA LEU A 695 18.22 -29.99 24.07
C LEU A 695 17.62 -28.73 24.70
N THR A 696 18.03 -28.50 25.95
CA THR A 696 17.36 -27.60 26.89
C THR A 696 17.37 -26.15 26.44
N ASN A 697 16.19 -25.52 26.38
CA ASN A 697 16.09 -24.06 26.32
C ASN A 697 16.48 -23.48 27.67
N TYR A 698 17.39 -22.51 27.66
CA TYR A 698 17.75 -21.75 28.85
C TYR A 698 17.18 -20.34 28.71
N SER A 699 16.57 -19.83 29.77
CA SER A 699 16.13 -18.44 29.85
C SER A 699 16.73 -17.76 31.07
N LEU A 700 17.18 -16.52 30.89
CA LEU A 700 17.78 -15.69 31.92
C LEU A 700 17.13 -14.31 31.90
N VAL A 701 16.84 -13.76 33.08
CA VAL A 701 16.44 -12.36 33.25
C VAL A 701 17.59 -11.62 33.93
N THR A 702 18.02 -10.50 33.34
CA THR A 702 19.08 -9.65 33.90
C THR A 702 18.73 -8.18 33.70
N ALA A 703 19.13 -7.30 34.61
CA ALA A 703 18.99 -5.87 34.42
C ALA A 703 20.02 -5.34 33.40
N ILE A 704 19.67 -4.28 32.67
CA ILE A 704 20.65 -3.46 31.95
C ILE A 704 21.39 -2.59 32.99
N PRO A 705 22.73 -2.52 33.00
CA PRO A 705 23.42 -1.46 33.74
C PRO A 705 22.94 -0.09 33.24
N GLY A 706 22.96 0.94 34.10
CA GLY A 706 22.51 2.28 33.73
C GLY A 706 23.38 2.83 32.60
N LEU A 707 22.79 3.06 31.43
CA LEU A 707 23.53 3.43 30.22
C LEU A 707 22.90 4.64 29.55
N SER A 708 23.75 5.61 29.21
CA SER A 708 23.40 6.70 28.29
C SER A 708 23.94 6.35 26.92
N ILE A 709 23.06 6.19 25.93
CA ILE A 709 23.42 5.93 24.54
C ILE A 709 23.41 7.26 23.78
N PRO A 710 24.58 7.77 23.33
CA PRO A 710 24.66 9.02 22.58
C PRO A 710 23.78 9.00 21.32
N ALA A 711 23.40 10.18 20.84
CA ALA A 711 22.72 10.35 19.56
C ALA A 711 23.48 9.67 18.40
N ASN A 712 22.73 9.08 17.46
CA ASN A 712 23.27 8.42 16.25
C ASN A 712 24.47 7.48 16.53
N SER A 713 24.38 6.67 17.58
CA SER A 713 25.49 5.81 18.03
C SER A 713 25.05 4.41 18.43
N THR A 714 26.01 3.51 18.60
CA THR A 714 25.81 2.14 19.08
C THR A 714 26.63 1.87 20.34
N ILE A 715 26.09 1.03 21.22
CA ILE A 715 26.81 0.46 22.37
C ILE A 715 26.63 -1.06 22.39
N ASP A 716 27.71 -1.77 22.68
CA ASP A 716 27.70 -3.22 22.88
C ASP A 716 27.77 -3.53 24.39
N ILE A 717 26.89 -4.43 24.84
CA ILE A 717 26.80 -4.88 26.23
C ILE A 717 27.09 -6.38 26.25
N ASP A 718 28.10 -6.81 26.99
CA ASP A 718 28.37 -8.23 27.24
C ASP A 718 27.50 -8.72 28.41
N LEU A 719 26.63 -9.70 28.15
CA LEU A 719 25.72 -10.31 29.11
C LEU A 719 26.13 -11.77 29.35
N SER A 720 26.49 -12.09 30.59
CA SER A 720 26.90 -13.45 30.97
C SER A 720 25.72 -14.42 30.88
N PHE A 721 25.87 -15.47 30.07
CA PHE A 721 24.87 -16.52 29.90
C PHE A 721 25.54 -17.90 29.94
N THR A 722 25.64 -18.49 31.13
CA THR A 722 26.30 -19.79 31.32
C THR A 722 25.65 -20.89 30.49
N GLY A 723 26.44 -21.53 29.64
CA GLY A 723 26.03 -22.60 28.73
C GLY A 723 25.95 -22.17 27.27
N ALA A 724 25.90 -20.88 26.95
CA ALA A 724 25.80 -20.38 25.58
C ALA A 724 27.06 -20.70 24.74
N ALA A 725 26.88 -21.21 23.52
CA ALA A 725 27.94 -21.43 22.53
C ALA A 725 27.78 -20.49 21.32
N ILE A 726 28.88 -20.24 20.59
CA ILE A 726 28.95 -19.26 19.48
C ILE A 726 27.95 -19.54 18.33
N ASN A 727 27.38 -20.74 18.28
CA ASN A 727 26.40 -21.16 17.27
C ASN A 727 24.95 -21.26 17.80
N ASP A 728 24.68 -20.98 19.08
CA ASP A 728 23.33 -21.02 19.64
C ASP A 728 22.50 -19.79 19.16
N ASP A 729 21.18 -19.92 18.98
CA ASP A 729 20.30 -18.77 18.70
C ASP A 729 20.00 -18.04 20.02
N VAL A 730 20.05 -16.71 19.99
CA VAL A 730 19.73 -15.88 21.16
C VAL A 730 18.64 -14.87 20.83
N ARG A 731 17.54 -14.95 21.57
CA ARG A 731 16.43 -14.00 21.50
C ARG A 731 16.46 -13.10 22.73
N VAL A 732 16.34 -11.80 22.49
CA VAL A 732 16.42 -10.77 23.52
C VAL A 732 15.21 -9.85 23.46
N ILE A 733 14.41 -9.87 24.53
CA ILE A 733 13.29 -8.95 24.77
C ILE A 733 13.74 -7.97 25.86
N ILE A 734 13.55 -6.67 25.63
CA ILE A 734 13.85 -5.63 26.61
C ILE A 734 12.54 -4.95 27.00
N ASP A 735 12.19 -5.05 28.28
CA ASP A 735 10.91 -4.54 28.77
C ASP A 735 10.95 -3.01 28.87
N ASN A 736 9.92 -2.34 28.32
CA ASN A 736 9.75 -0.88 28.33
C ASN A 736 10.89 -0.07 27.67
N MET A 737 11.49 -0.59 26.60
CA MET A 737 12.52 0.14 25.85
C MET A 737 12.01 1.52 25.35
N ALA A 738 12.81 2.57 25.54
CA ALA A 738 12.50 3.92 25.05
C ALA A 738 12.41 3.96 23.51
N SER A 739 11.52 4.80 22.98
CA SER A 739 11.37 5.01 21.54
C SER A 739 12.66 5.58 20.91
N GLY A 740 12.95 5.17 19.68
CA GLY A 740 14.19 5.56 18.98
C GLY A 740 15.43 4.72 19.34
N LEU A 741 15.27 3.65 20.11
CA LEU A 741 16.27 2.59 20.29
C LEU A 741 15.92 1.36 19.45
N VAL A 742 16.91 0.76 18.79
CA VAL A 742 16.82 -0.56 18.14
C VAL A 742 17.96 -1.45 18.63
N TRP A 743 17.77 -2.76 18.67
CA TRP A 743 18.77 -3.69 19.21
C TRP A 743 18.92 -4.98 18.40
N ASN A 744 20.08 -5.63 18.58
CA ASN A 744 20.38 -6.96 18.04
C ASN A 744 21.27 -7.71 19.05
N ALA A 745 21.18 -9.04 19.09
CA ALA A 745 21.98 -9.86 19.99
C ALA A 745 22.55 -11.10 19.31
N TRP A 746 23.76 -11.52 19.71
CA TRP A 746 24.44 -12.71 19.21
C TRP A 746 25.42 -13.24 20.27
N ILE A 747 25.86 -14.50 20.16
CA ILE A 747 26.84 -15.07 21.10
C ILE A 747 28.24 -14.88 20.53
N ALA A 748 28.91 -13.81 20.97
CA ALA A 748 30.25 -13.44 20.49
C ALA A 748 31.36 -14.32 21.07
N GLU A 749 31.16 -14.86 22.28
CA GLU A 749 32.10 -15.70 23.01
C GLU A 749 31.33 -16.77 23.80
N VAL A 750 31.97 -17.90 24.10
CA VAL A 750 31.35 -18.96 24.92
C VAL A 750 30.95 -18.40 26.29
N ASN A 751 29.71 -18.66 26.68
CA ASN A 751 29.02 -18.11 27.86
C ASN A 751 28.70 -16.60 27.84
N LYS A 752 28.78 -15.91 26.68
CA LYS A 752 28.43 -14.47 26.59
C LYS A 752 27.50 -14.15 25.41
N VAL A 753 26.34 -13.57 25.73
CA VAL A 753 25.49 -12.89 24.77
C VAL A 753 25.96 -11.44 24.65
N LYS A 754 26.30 -11.01 23.44
CA LYS A 754 26.55 -9.60 23.13
C LYS A 754 25.26 -8.97 22.64
N LEU A 755 24.79 -7.94 23.34
CA LEU A 755 23.64 -7.12 22.97
C LEU A 755 24.13 -5.77 22.45
N ARG A 756 23.88 -5.48 21.17
CA ARG A 756 24.08 -4.15 20.59
C ARG A 756 22.79 -3.36 20.68
N ILE A 757 22.84 -2.16 21.24
CA ILE A 757 21.75 -1.19 21.22
C ILE A 757 22.21 0.03 20.40
N ALA A 758 21.40 0.44 19.43
CA ALA A 758 21.61 1.62 18.60
C ALA A 758 20.57 2.69 18.94
N ASN A 759 21.03 3.93 19.12
CA ASN A 759 20.17 5.10 19.21
C ASN A 759 20.13 5.78 17.84
N ILE A 760 18.96 5.73 17.21
CA ILE A 760 18.71 6.31 15.87
C ILE A 760 18.16 7.76 15.94
N THR A 761 18.20 8.37 17.12
CA THR A 761 17.75 9.75 17.34
C THR A 761 18.91 10.74 17.44
N THR A 762 18.60 12.03 17.32
CA THR A 762 19.54 13.15 17.42
C THR A 762 19.86 13.57 18.86
N THR A 763 19.25 12.92 19.86
CA THR A 763 19.47 13.20 21.29
C THR A 763 19.99 11.95 22.01
N SER A 764 20.71 12.11 23.13
CA SER A 764 21.13 10.97 23.94
C SER A 764 19.94 10.39 24.71
N ILE A 765 19.81 9.07 24.72
CA ILE A 765 18.75 8.36 25.45
C ILE A 765 19.38 7.65 26.66
N ALA A 766 18.79 7.84 27.84
CA ALA A 766 19.22 7.18 29.08
C ALA A 766 18.32 5.97 29.38
N ILE A 767 18.92 4.79 29.48
CA ILE A 767 18.29 3.56 29.96
C ILE A 767 18.54 3.46 31.47
N ALA A 768 17.47 3.50 32.26
CA ALA A 768 17.55 3.34 33.71
C ALA A 768 17.94 1.90 34.10
N GLU A 769 18.63 1.74 35.23
CA GLU A 769 19.09 0.45 35.80
C GLU A 769 17.97 -0.58 36.06
N THR A 770 16.71 -0.17 35.97
CA THR A 770 15.52 -1.00 36.24
C THR A 770 14.98 -1.74 35.01
N HIS A 771 15.58 -1.59 33.83
CA HIS A 771 15.10 -2.28 32.62
C HIS A 771 15.52 -3.76 32.67
N ASN A 772 14.54 -4.66 32.67
CA ASN A 772 14.78 -6.10 32.58
C ASN A 772 14.99 -6.51 31.13
N ILE A 773 16.10 -7.20 30.87
CA ILE A 773 16.32 -8.00 29.68
C ILE A 773 15.83 -9.42 29.97
N ARG A 774 14.95 -9.95 29.13
CA ARG A 774 14.58 -11.36 29.08
C ARG A 774 15.30 -12.00 27.90
N MET A 775 16.29 -12.83 28.18
CA MET A 775 17.09 -13.57 27.19
C MET A 775 16.68 -15.03 27.15
N THR A 776 16.56 -15.60 25.96
CA THR A 776 16.44 -17.05 25.75
C THR A 776 17.52 -17.50 24.78
N VAL A 777 18.34 -18.46 25.21
CA VAL A 777 19.34 -19.12 24.36
C VAL A 777 18.84 -20.51 24.00
N THR A 778 18.70 -20.75 22.71
CA THR A 778 18.27 -22.02 22.12
C THR A 778 19.51 -22.77 21.64
N LYS A 779 19.82 -23.89 22.28
CA LYS A 779 21.02 -24.66 21.93
C LYS A 779 20.88 -25.42 20.62
N PHE A 780 21.94 -25.39 19.81
CA PHE A 780 22.12 -26.31 18.69
C PHE A 780 23.33 -27.21 18.95
N SER A 781 23.16 -28.51 18.68
CA SER A 781 24.20 -29.54 18.73
C SER A 781 24.78 -29.80 17.35
#